data_AF-A0A959EF43-F1
#
_entry.id   AF-A0A959EF43-F1
#
_cell.length_a   1.000
_cell.length_b   1.000
_cell.length_c   1.000
_cell.angle_alpha   90.00
_cell.angle_beta   90.00
_cell.angle_gamma   90.00
#
_symmetry.space_group_name_H-M   'P 1'
#
loop_
_entity.id
_entity.type
_entity.pdbx_description
1 polymer ?
#
loop_
_entity_poly.entity_id
_entity_poly.type
_entity_poly.pdbx_seq_one_letter_code
_entity_poly.pdbx_strand_id
1 'polypeptide(L)'
;WEVIEPDDPWSYIGYWGDHQIIYLAKLLELSRKHHPEALHGLLTRPLFSYANVPYRIRAYEELLKNPYDTVDFDDELEAVIQERVKMMGADGKLALDANGQVHLANLTEKLLVSVLAKFSNFIPEGGIWLNTQRPEWNDANNALVGHGVSMVTLYYIYRFQLFCQELFRQVEQPIELSVEVAELLQAITHAFDQHQNLLNGPISDKDKKSILDALGQAGSQYRQAIYSKGFSGEKKQIRPKELLHFFDLSLKYAGHSIRANKRPDQLYHAYNLLKVKSKDELSIGYLYEMLEGQVAVLSSGYLSASESAELLQALRKSSLYRKDQHSYILYPDRQLPRFKHKNNIPQEMAEGSALIQKLLADGDHRLVEKDVFGHYHFNGSFNNAQSVKKALLQLKADGYAQLVEKDEKLLLDAFEQIFDHQSFTGRSGTFFGYEGLGCIYWHMVSKLVLAAQENYEWAAEKGAKPEVVAQLAGHYYDIREGIGFNKTPEEYGAFPSDPYSHTPGNAGAQQPGMTGQVKEDILSRFGELGALVQDGRIHFNPSLLSREEFLQQPTAFRYFDIDGQAQQLELPAGSLGFTYCQAPIIYQLSEKSGVTLFYKNGTTQLLDSLEISAAESARIFGRTGEIVRIEVRLLPGLEKAPRLTGA
;
A
#
# COMPACT_ATOMS: atom_id res chain seq x y z
N TRP A 1 16.10 -14.51 0.52
CA TRP A 1 16.07 -13.31 1.36
C TRP A 1 17.33 -12.52 1.06
N GLU A 2 17.34 -11.23 1.39
CA GLU A 2 18.56 -10.42 1.34
C GLU A 2 19.53 -10.88 2.45
N VAL A 3 20.81 -10.58 2.31
CA VAL A 3 21.85 -10.86 3.30
C VAL A 3 22.64 -9.57 3.55
N ILE A 4 23.30 -9.48 4.71
CA ILE A 4 24.14 -8.34 5.05
C ILE A 4 25.50 -8.46 4.35
N GLU A 5 26.02 -7.36 3.81
CA GLU A 5 27.40 -7.28 3.34
C GLU A 5 28.32 -6.99 4.53
N PRO A 6 29.21 -7.91 4.95
CA PRO A 6 29.96 -7.77 6.21
C PRO A 6 30.86 -6.53 6.29
N ASP A 7 31.32 -6.04 5.14
CA ASP A 7 32.23 -4.90 5.05
C ASP A 7 31.51 -3.55 4.90
N ASP A 8 30.17 -3.54 4.76
CA ASP A 8 29.37 -2.33 4.66
C ASP A 8 28.50 -2.13 5.91
N PRO A 9 28.86 -1.18 6.81
CA PRO A 9 28.07 -0.91 8.02
C PRO A 9 26.69 -0.30 7.73
N TRP A 10 26.40 0.07 6.48
CA TRP A 10 25.10 0.55 6.02
C TRP A 10 24.30 -0.51 5.28
N SER A 11 24.81 -1.74 5.18
CA SER A 11 24.07 -2.88 4.69
C SER A 11 23.20 -3.44 5.81
N TYR A 12 21.89 -3.31 5.65
CA TYR A 12 20.91 -3.86 6.59
C TYR A 12 19.78 -4.53 5.81
N ILE A 13 19.12 -5.49 6.43
CA ILE A 13 17.95 -6.22 5.89
C ILE A 13 16.64 -5.70 6.50
N GLY A 14 15.49 -6.20 6.08
CA GLY A 14 14.23 -5.90 6.74
C GLY A 14 13.00 -6.45 6.02
N TYR A 15 11.83 -5.97 6.42
CA TYR A 15 10.55 -6.33 5.84
C TYR A 15 9.79 -5.08 5.41
N TRP A 16 9.36 -5.01 4.16
CA TRP A 16 8.55 -3.90 3.67
C TRP A 16 7.13 -3.98 4.25
N GLY A 17 6.60 -2.85 4.70
CA GLY A 17 5.35 -2.78 5.45
C GLY A 17 4.12 -3.23 4.65
N ASP A 18 4.10 -2.94 3.35
CA ASP A 18 2.97 -3.16 2.44
C ASP A 18 2.92 -4.56 1.81
N HIS A 19 4.03 -5.31 1.81
CA HIS A 19 4.22 -6.59 1.10
C HIS A 19 3.27 -7.74 1.45
N GLN A 20 2.36 -7.57 2.41
CA GLN A 20 1.47 -8.63 2.87
C GLN A 20 0.01 -8.36 2.50
N ILE A 21 -0.57 -7.28 3.04
CA ILE A 21 -2.02 -7.17 3.19
C ILE A 21 -2.73 -6.99 1.84
N ILE A 22 -2.45 -5.91 1.12
CA ILE A 22 -3.23 -5.57 -0.08
C ILE A 22 -3.01 -6.58 -1.21
N TYR A 23 -1.77 -7.04 -1.40
CA TYR A 23 -1.45 -8.00 -2.46
C TYR A 23 -2.12 -9.35 -2.23
N LEU A 24 -2.10 -9.85 -0.99
CA LEU A 24 -2.83 -11.06 -0.61
C LEU A 24 -4.34 -10.87 -0.72
N ALA A 25 -4.88 -9.72 -0.28
CA ALA A 25 -6.30 -9.40 -0.37
C ALA A 25 -6.82 -9.56 -1.80
N LYS A 26 -6.12 -8.98 -2.79
CA LYS A 26 -6.54 -9.07 -4.20
C LYS A 26 -6.59 -10.52 -4.71
N LEU A 27 -5.63 -11.37 -4.31
CA LEU A 27 -5.62 -12.78 -4.69
C LEU A 27 -6.77 -13.57 -4.03
N LEU A 28 -7.04 -13.30 -2.75
CA LEU A 28 -8.14 -13.94 -2.02
C LEU A 28 -9.51 -13.51 -2.56
N GLU A 29 -9.70 -12.23 -2.84
CA GLU A 29 -10.92 -11.69 -3.47
C GLU A 29 -11.15 -12.32 -4.84
N LEU A 30 -10.10 -12.40 -5.67
CA LEU A 30 -10.17 -13.02 -6.99
C LEU A 30 -10.49 -14.52 -6.88
N SER A 31 -9.84 -15.22 -5.96
CA SER A 31 -10.11 -16.64 -5.69
C SER A 31 -11.54 -16.86 -5.25
N ARG A 32 -12.11 -16.00 -4.38
CA ARG A 32 -13.50 -16.12 -3.95
C ARG A 32 -14.47 -15.87 -5.11
N LYS A 33 -14.20 -14.87 -5.95
CA LYS A 33 -15.00 -14.58 -7.15
C LYS A 33 -15.05 -15.77 -8.10
N HIS A 34 -13.93 -16.44 -8.36
CA HIS A 34 -13.85 -17.57 -9.30
C HIS A 34 -14.24 -18.91 -8.68
N HIS A 35 -13.94 -19.11 -7.39
CA HIS A 35 -14.10 -20.38 -6.68
C HIS A 35 -14.67 -20.13 -5.28
N PRO A 36 -15.99 -19.87 -5.15
CA PRO A 36 -16.62 -19.43 -3.90
C PRO A 36 -16.35 -20.33 -2.69
N GLU A 37 -16.27 -21.64 -2.91
CA GLU A 37 -16.08 -22.64 -1.85
C GLU A 37 -14.62 -22.99 -1.56
N ALA A 38 -13.67 -22.58 -2.42
CA ALA A 38 -12.30 -23.07 -2.34
C ALA A 38 -11.60 -22.65 -1.03
N LEU A 39 -11.82 -21.41 -0.60
CA LEU A 39 -11.18 -20.89 0.61
C LEU A 39 -11.73 -21.55 1.87
N HIS A 40 -13.05 -21.82 1.95
CA HIS A 40 -13.67 -22.49 3.10
C HIS A 40 -13.03 -23.85 3.39
N GLY A 41 -12.78 -24.65 2.33
CA GLY A 41 -12.11 -25.94 2.47
C GLY A 41 -10.67 -25.85 3.00
N LEU A 42 -10.01 -24.69 2.87
CA LEU A 42 -8.63 -24.48 3.31
C LEU A 42 -8.53 -23.92 4.74
N LEU A 43 -9.64 -23.45 5.32
CA LEU A 43 -9.65 -22.81 6.64
C LEU A 43 -9.25 -23.75 7.77
N THR A 44 -9.51 -25.05 7.63
CA THR A 44 -9.22 -26.06 8.67
C THR A 44 -8.12 -27.05 8.27
N ARG A 45 -7.82 -27.18 6.97
CA ARG A 45 -6.85 -28.17 6.48
C ARG A 45 -5.40 -27.69 6.69
N PRO A 46 -4.54 -28.48 7.37
CA PRO A 46 -3.14 -28.12 7.59
C PRO A 46 -2.32 -28.35 6.31
N LEU A 47 -2.28 -27.36 5.42
CA LEU A 47 -1.62 -27.43 4.11
C LEU A 47 -0.56 -26.34 3.89
N PHE A 48 -0.51 -25.34 4.76
CA PHE A 48 0.33 -24.16 4.62
C PHE A 48 1.53 -24.26 5.55
N SER A 49 2.69 -23.74 5.13
CA SER A 49 3.91 -23.71 5.94
C SER A 49 4.30 -22.28 6.33
N TYR A 50 5.39 -22.14 7.10
CA TYR A 50 6.04 -20.86 7.37
C TYR A 50 7.41 -20.83 6.70
N ALA A 51 7.72 -19.75 5.98
CA ALA A 51 9.09 -19.49 5.56
C ALA A 51 9.93 -19.14 6.80
N ASN A 52 11.06 -19.81 6.96
CA ASN A 52 11.99 -19.59 8.07
C ASN A 52 13.08 -18.62 7.62
N VAL A 53 12.73 -17.35 7.45
CA VAL A 53 13.69 -16.30 7.09
C VAL A 53 14.56 -16.00 8.33
N PRO A 54 15.91 -15.98 8.22
CA PRO A 54 16.82 -15.81 9.35
C PRO A 54 16.90 -14.35 9.82
N TYR A 55 15.76 -13.69 9.96
CA TYR A 55 15.68 -12.32 10.46
C TYR A 55 15.01 -12.33 11.84
N ARG A 56 15.61 -11.62 12.79
CA ARG A 56 15.13 -11.52 14.17
C ARG A 56 14.67 -10.10 14.44
N ILE A 57 13.35 -9.93 14.56
CA ILE A 57 12.79 -8.66 15.01
C ILE A 57 13.01 -8.56 16.52
N ARG A 58 13.71 -7.51 16.95
CA ARG A 58 14.08 -7.28 18.36
C ARG A 58 12.86 -7.17 19.29
N ALA A 59 13.12 -7.25 20.59
CA ALA A 59 12.10 -7.05 21.62
C ALA A 59 11.48 -5.65 21.53
N TYR A 60 10.20 -5.53 21.90
CA TYR A 60 9.43 -4.28 21.81
C TYR A 60 10.12 -3.07 22.45
N GLU A 61 10.75 -3.26 23.60
CA GLU A 61 11.45 -2.22 24.33
C GLU A 61 12.65 -1.67 23.56
N GLU A 62 13.37 -2.53 22.82
CA GLU A 62 14.46 -2.11 21.93
C GLU A 62 13.93 -1.39 20.68
N LEU A 63 12.76 -1.82 20.15
CA LEU A 63 12.10 -1.10 19.04
C LEU A 63 11.74 0.35 19.45
N LEU A 64 11.19 0.54 20.65
CA LEU A 64 10.87 1.87 21.16
C LEU A 64 12.12 2.74 21.40
N LYS A 65 13.21 2.10 21.85
CA LYS A 65 14.47 2.77 22.18
C LYS A 65 15.19 3.25 20.92
N ASN A 66 15.22 2.45 19.86
CA ASN A 66 15.78 2.83 18.58
C ASN A 66 15.01 2.19 17.42
N PRO A 67 14.02 2.88 16.84
CA PRO A 67 13.16 2.27 15.82
C PRO A 67 13.80 2.15 14.44
N TYR A 68 15.06 2.60 14.29
CA TYR A 68 15.85 2.43 13.08
C TYR A 68 16.70 1.14 13.09
N ASP A 69 16.88 0.50 14.25
CA ASP A 69 17.75 -0.67 14.47
C ASP A 69 16.96 -1.77 15.20
N THR A 70 16.23 -2.55 14.41
CA THR A 70 15.09 -3.34 14.86
C THR A 70 15.08 -4.78 14.35
N VAL A 71 15.85 -5.09 13.30
CA VAL A 71 15.89 -6.43 12.68
C VAL A 71 17.33 -6.87 12.48
N ASP A 72 17.71 -7.93 13.19
CA ASP A 72 19.03 -8.54 13.10
C ASP A 72 19.01 -9.72 12.09
N PHE A 73 20.15 -9.97 11.43
CA PHE A 73 20.37 -11.19 10.66
C PHE A 73 20.94 -12.29 11.57
N ASP A 74 20.38 -13.50 11.52
CA ASP A 74 20.77 -14.64 12.34
C ASP A 74 21.64 -15.60 11.52
N ASP A 75 22.95 -15.38 11.56
CA ASP A 75 23.94 -16.17 10.82
C ASP A 75 23.94 -17.65 11.22
N GLU A 76 23.69 -17.94 12.50
CA GLU A 76 23.61 -19.32 13.00
C GLU A 76 22.40 -20.03 12.38
N LEU A 77 21.24 -19.37 12.36
CA LEU A 77 20.06 -19.91 11.70
C LEU A 77 20.25 -20.05 10.19
N GLU A 78 20.86 -19.09 9.53
CA GLU A 78 21.18 -19.18 8.09
C GLU A 78 22.03 -20.44 7.81
N ALA A 79 23.08 -20.68 8.58
CA ALA A 79 23.92 -21.87 8.43
C ALA A 79 23.11 -23.16 8.60
N VAL A 80 22.22 -23.21 9.59
CA VAL A 80 21.30 -24.34 9.82
C VAL A 80 20.34 -24.54 8.64
N ILE A 81 19.76 -23.46 8.10
CA ILE A 81 18.87 -23.52 6.93
C ILE A 81 19.62 -24.02 5.70
N GLN A 82 20.84 -23.54 5.45
CA GLN A 82 21.64 -23.98 4.31
C GLN A 82 21.96 -25.48 4.39
N GLU A 83 22.26 -26.00 5.58
CA GLU A 83 22.46 -27.44 5.75
C GLU A 83 21.17 -28.24 5.51
N ARG A 84 20.02 -27.75 6.00
CA ARG A 84 18.71 -28.35 5.68
C ARG A 84 18.43 -28.35 4.18
N VAL A 85 18.75 -27.26 3.47
CA VAL A 85 18.56 -27.18 2.02
C VAL A 85 19.37 -28.24 1.27
N LYS A 86 20.59 -28.56 1.72
CA LYS A 86 21.37 -29.67 1.14
C LYS A 86 20.71 -31.03 1.36
N MET A 87 20.01 -31.23 2.48
CA MET A 87 19.40 -32.52 2.85
C MET A 87 17.98 -32.73 2.28
N MET A 88 17.13 -31.71 2.25
CA MET A 88 15.71 -31.80 1.87
C MET A 88 15.29 -30.88 0.71
N GLY A 89 16.24 -30.20 0.08
CA GLY A 89 15.95 -29.26 -1.00
C GLY A 89 15.33 -27.95 -0.50
N ALA A 90 14.54 -27.28 -1.34
CA ALA A 90 14.01 -25.95 -1.03
C ALA A 90 13.14 -25.89 0.24
N ASP A 91 12.50 -27.00 0.61
CA ASP A 91 11.70 -27.11 1.85
C ASP A 91 12.54 -26.95 3.12
N GLY A 92 13.87 -27.09 3.05
CA GLY A 92 14.78 -26.77 4.15
C GLY A 92 14.72 -25.32 4.62
N LYS A 93 14.12 -24.43 3.81
CA LYS A 93 13.86 -23.02 4.13
C LYS A 93 12.55 -22.80 4.90
N LEU A 94 11.80 -23.86 5.20
CA LEU A 94 10.56 -23.79 5.95
C LEU A 94 10.79 -24.01 7.45
N ALA A 95 9.87 -23.53 8.28
CA ALA A 95 9.86 -23.83 9.70
C ALA A 95 9.57 -25.33 9.88
N LEU A 96 10.36 -25.99 10.73
CA LEU A 96 10.21 -27.40 11.02
C LEU A 96 9.62 -27.59 12.43
N ASP A 97 8.89 -28.68 12.62
CA ASP A 97 8.41 -29.14 13.91
C ASP A 97 9.53 -29.87 14.69
N ALA A 98 9.22 -30.33 15.91
CA ALA A 98 10.16 -31.05 16.76
C ALA A 98 10.65 -32.38 16.17
N ASN A 99 9.95 -32.95 15.19
CA ASN A 99 10.33 -34.18 14.49
C ASN A 99 11.16 -33.91 13.22
N GLY A 100 11.47 -32.65 12.93
CA GLY A 100 12.19 -32.25 11.72
C GLY A 100 11.35 -32.29 10.45
N GLN A 101 10.02 -32.37 10.56
CA GLN A 101 9.09 -32.27 9.44
C GLN A 101 8.64 -30.82 9.25
N VAL A 102 8.17 -30.47 8.06
CA VAL A 102 7.63 -29.12 7.82
C VAL A 102 6.43 -28.87 8.74
N HIS A 103 6.48 -27.80 9.52
CA HIS A 103 5.36 -27.40 10.36
C HIS A 103 4.21 -26.91 9.49
N LEU A 104 3.08 -27.62 9.53
CA LEU A 104 1.88 -27.30 8.76
C LEU A 104 0.81 -26.58 9.61
N ALA A 105 0.17 -25.62 8.98
CA ALA A 105 -0.90 -24.79 9.50
C ALA A 105 -2.04 -24.70 8.47
N ASN A 106 -3.23 -24.31 8.94
CA ASN A 106 -4.37 -24.06 8.05
C ASN A 106 -4.43 -22.59 7.59
N LEU A 107 -5.33 -22.29 6.64
CA LEU A 107 -5.44 -20.94 6.09
C LEU A 107 -5.85 -19.92 7.18
N THR A 108 -6.70 -20.31 8.13
CA THR A 108 -7.11 -19.44 9.25
C THR A 108 -5.90 -18.91 10.00
N GLU A 109 -4.96 -19.79 10.37
CA GLU A 109 -3.74 -19.40 11.06
C GLU A 109 -2.90 -18.42 10.23
N LYS A 110 -2.74 -18.67 8.92
CA LYS A 110 -1.98 -17.79 8.01
C LYS A 110 -2.60 -16.40 7.87
N LEU A 111 -3.93 -16.32 7.78
CA LEU A 111 -4.65 -15.04 7.71
C LEU A 111 -4.53 -14.29 9.04
N LEU A 112 -4.67 -14.99 10.18
CA LEU A 112 -4.53 -14.39 11.50
C LEU A 112 -3.13 -13.85 11.75
N VAL A 113 -2.07 -14.61 11.50
CA VAL A 113 -0.69 -14.15 11.70
C VAL A 113 -0.41 -12.87 10.90
N SER A 114 -0.92 -12.78 9.67
CA SER A 114 -0.77 -11.58 8.82
C SER A 114 -1.39 -10.33 9.45
N VAL A 115 -2.55 -10.48 10.10
CA VAL A 115 -3.29 -9.37 10.74
C VAL A 115 -2.75 -9.06 12.15
N LEU A 116 -2.48 -10.08 12.95
CA LEU A 116 -1.95 -9.94 14.30
C LEU A 116 -0.56 -9.29 14.30
N ALA A 117 0.30 -9.63 13.33
CA ALA A 117 1.60 -8.97 13.17
C ALA A 117 1.44 -7.46 12.91
N LYS A 118 0.46 -7.07 12.08
CA LYS A 118 0.17 -5.65 11.82
C LYS A 118 -0.41 -4.94 13.04
N PHE A 119 -1.37 -5.54 13.73
CA PHE A 119 -1.95 -4.95 14.94
C PHE A 119 -1.00 -4.91 16.13
N SER A 120 0.04 -5.77 16.19
CA SER A 120 1.12 -5.61 17.16
C SER A 120 1.92 -4.30 16.98
N ASN A 121 1.77 -3.64 15.82
CA ASN A 121 2.36 -2.35 15.47
C ASN A 121 1.31 -1.24 15.29
N PHE A 122 0.06 -1.46 15.71
CA PHE A 122 -1.00 -0.49 15.53
C PHE A 122 -0.92 0.63 16.57
N ILE A 123 -0.94 1.86 16.10
CA ILE A 123 -1.00 3.08 16.91
C ILE A 123 -2.38 3.70 16.69
N PRO A 124 -3.25 3.74 17.72
CA PRO A 124 -4.58 4.33 17.59
C PRO A 124 -4.51 5.78 17.09
N GLU A 125 -5.36 6.12 16.13
CA GLU A 125 -5.37 7.40 15.39
C GLU A 125 -4.12 7.66 14.53
N GLY A 126 -3.11 6.79 14.54
CA GLY A 126 -1.83 7.00 13.84
C GLY A 126 -1.62 6.11 12.62
N GLY A 127 -2.05 4.84 12.67
CA GLY A 127 -1.83 3.85 11.61
C GLY A 127 -0.99 2.66 12.07
N ILE A 128 -0.26 2.03 11.15
CA ILE A 128 0.67 0.94 11.44
C ILE A 128 2.11 1.46 11.47
N TRP A 129 2.82 1.21 12.56
CA TRP A 129 4.19 1.68 12.76
C TRP A 129 5.18 1.06 11.76
N LEU A 130 6.01 1.90 11.13
CA LEU A 130 7.04 1.50 10.16
C LEU A 130 8.38 1.26 10.86
N ASN A 131 8.56 0.08 11.44
CA ASN A 131 9.71 -0.23 12.32
C ASN A 131 10.49 -1.48 11.89
N THR A 132 10.43 -1.87 10.62
CA THR A 132 11.02 -3.12 10.10
C THR A 132 12.15 -2.90 9.10
N GLN A 133 12.91 -1.80 9.25
CA GLN A 133 14.12 -1.48 8.47
C GLN A 133 13.95 -1.37 6.94
N ARG A 134 12.70 -1.38 6.44
CA ARG A 134 12.37 -1.17 5.04
C ARG A 134 11.12 -0.32 4.90
N PRO A 135 11.00 0.47 3.83
CA PRO A 135 9.84 1.32 3.59
C PRO A 135 8.61 0.50 3.17
N GLU A 136 7.61 1.19 2.64
CA GLU A 136 6.51 0.59 1.90
C GLU A 136 6.73 0.80 0.39
N TRP A 137 5.67 1.07 -0.39
CA TRP A 137 5.74 1.20 -1.84
C TRP A 137 6.66 2.34 -2.30
N ASN A 138 6.61 3.51 -1.65
CA ASN A 138 7.42 4.66 -2.04
C ASN A 138 8.81 4.63 -1.39
N ASP A 139 9.78 4.03 -2.08
CA ASP A 139 11.17 3.99 -1.62
C ASP A 139 11.82 5.39 -1.50
N ALA A 140 11.31 6.41 -2.20
CA ALA A 140 11.81 7.77 -2.05
C ALA A 140 11.45 8.42 -0.69
N ASN A 141 10.48 7.86 0.03
CA ASN A 141 10.14 8.22 1.41
C ASN A 141 10.74 7.26 2.46
N ASN A 142 11.86 6.61 2.15
CA ASN A 142 12.46 5.61 3.03
C ASN A 142 12.94 6.10 4.41
N ALA A 143 13.17 7.41 4.59
CA ALA A 143 13.52 7.95 5.90
C ALA A 143 12.33 8.02 6.86
N LEU A 144 11.11 7.72 6.39
CA LEU A 144 9.97 7.48 7.28
C LEU A 144 10.12 6.20 8.10
N VAL A 145 10.94 5.23 7.69
CA VAL A 145 11.21 4.05 8.51
C VAL A 145 11.82 4.49 9.84
N GLY A 146 11.28 4.02 10.95
CA GLY A 146 11.63 4.48 12.29
C GLY A 146 10.43 5.15 12.94
N HIS A 147 10.20 6.44 12.68
CA HIS A 147 9.10 7.18 13.29
C HIS A 147 7.83 7.26 12.43
N GLY A 148 7.87 6.83 11.17
CA GLY A 148 6.72 6.85 10.28
C GLY A 148 5.64 5.86 10.72
N VAL A 149 4.39 6.25 10.48
CA VAL A 149 3.21 5.43 10.76
C VAL A 149 2.31 5.45 9.53
N SER A 150 2.00 4.28 8.98
CA SER A 150 1.27 4.12 7.72
C SER A 150 -0.23 4.03 7.97
N MET A 151 -0.97 5.07 7.55
CA MET A 151 -2.41 4.99 7.38
C MET A 151 -2.78 4.24 6.09
N VAL A 152 -1.94 4.32 5.06
CA VAL A 152 -2.06 3.56 3.79
C VAL A 152 -2.29 2.07 4.09
N THR A 153 -1.41 1.46 4.87
CA THR A 153 -1.53 0.05 5.24
C THR A 153 -2.74 -0.19 6.14
N LEU A 154 -3.10 0.74 7.03
CA LEU A 154 -4.32 0.59 7.85
C LEU A 154 -5.60 0.59 7.00
N TYR A 155 -5.68 1.41 5.95
CA TYR A 155 -6.81 1.42 5.01
C TYR A 155 -6.98 0.06 4.32
N TYR A 156 -5.88 -0.54 3.87
CA TYR A 156 -5.91 -1.87 3.25
C TYR A 156 -6.16 -3.00 4.27
N ILE A 157 -5.69 -2.86 5.51
CA ILE A 157 -6.05 -3.76 6.61
C ILE A 157 -7.55 -3.73 6.88
N TYR A 158 -8.20 -2.57 6.79
CA TYR A 158 -9.65 -2.47 6.94
C TYR A 158 -10.37 -3.33 5.89
N ARG A 159 -10.02 -3.20 4.60
CA ARG A 159 -10.54 -4.04 3.51
C ARG A 159 -10.28 -5.52 3.73
N PHE A 160 -9.05 -5.88 4.08
CA PHE A 160 -8.66 -7.27 4.32
C PHE A 160 -9.45 -7.90 5.47
N GLN A 161 -9.68 -7.15 6.56
CA GLN A 161 -10.47 -7.62 7.68
C GLN A 161 -11.95 -7.78 7.33
N LEU A 162 -12.54 -6.89 6.53
CA LEU A 162 -13.91 -7.08 6.02
C LEU A 162 -14.03 -8.40 5.24
N PHE A 163 -13.04 -8.69 4.39
CA PHE A 163 -12.98 -9.96 3.66
C PHE A 163 -12.88 -11.17 4.61
N CYS A 164 -11.96 -11.13 5.57
CA CYS A 164 -11.77 -12.19 6.55
C CYS A 164 -13.01 -12.40 7.43
N GLN A 165 -13.62 -11.32 7.91
CA GLN A 165 -14.84 -11.37 8.73
C GLN A 165 -15.97 -12.07 7.96
N GLU A 166 -16.16 -11.74 6.68
CA GLU A 166 -17.16 -12.40 5.85
C GLU A 166 -16.84 -13.88 5.62
N LEU A 167 -15.57 -14.22 5.37
CA LEU A 167 -15.12 -15.60 5.22
C LEU A 167 -15.37 -16.42 6.50
N PHE A 168 -15.15 -15.85 7.68
CA PHE A 168 -15.33 -16.55 8.96
C PHE A 168 -16.78 -16.62 9.45
N ARG A 169 -17.67 -15.73 8.98
CA ARG A 169 -19.13 -15.83 9.29
C ARG A 169 -19.75 -17.12 8.81
N GLN A 170 -19.19 -17.72 7.76
CA GLN A 170 -19.67 -18.96 7.16
C GLN A 170 -19.07 -20.22 7.84
N VAL A 171 -18.22 -20.04 8.86
CA VAL A 171 -17.63 -21.15 9.62
C VAL A 171 -18.47 -21.48 10.85
N GLU A 172 -18.92 -22.73 10.94
CA GLU A 172 -19.71 -23.21 12.08
C GLU A 172 -18.87 -23.97 13.13
N GLN A 173 -17.79 -24.63 12.69
CA GLN A 173 -17.00 -25.51 13.56
C GLN A 173 -15.78 -24.81 14.18
N PRO A 174 -15.33 -25.24 15.37
CA PRO A 174 -14.05 -24.81 15.93
C PRO A 174 -12.88 -25.08 14.97
N ILE A 175 -11.90 -24.18 14.98
CA ILE A 175 -10.70 -24.26 14.14
C ILE A 175 -9.48 -24.47 15.05
N GLU A 176 -8.62 -25.42 14.68
CA GLU A 176 -7.34 -25.64 15.37
C GLU A 176 -6.29 -24.63 14.93
N LEU A 177 -5.67 -23.96 15.90
CA LEU A 177 -4.51 -23.12 15.70
C LEU A 177 -3.34 -23.65 16.53
N SER A 178 -2.11 -23.37 16.11
CA SER A 178 -0.93 -23.51 16.98
C SER A 178 -1.14 -22.70 18.26
N VAL A 179 -0.83 -23.28 19.42
CA VAL A 179 -1.13 -22.68 20.73
C VAL A 179 -0.53 -21.27 20.85
N GLU A 180 0.64 -21.04 20.29
CA GLU A 180 1.35 -19.76 20.31
C GLU A 180 0.59 -18.68 19.53
N VAL A 181 -0.05 -19.02 18.41
CA VAL A 181 -0.88 -18.08 17.63
C VAL A 181 -2.19 -17.80 18.35
N ALA A 182 -2.78 -18.81 18.97
CA ALA A 182 -4.00 -18.66 19.75
C ALA A 182 -3.80 -17.74 20.97
N GLU A 183 -2.65 -17.85 21.64
CA GLU A 183 -2.27 -16.96 22.74
C GLU A 183 -2.05 -15.52 22.27
N LEU A 184 -1.36 -15.32 21.14
CA LEU A 184 -1.20 -13.98 20.54
C LEU A 184 -2.56 -13.34 20.20
N LEU A 185 -3.47 -14.11 19.59
CA LEU A 185 -4.83 -13.66 19.29
C LEU A 185 -5.55 -13.22 20.57
N GLN A 186 -5.48 -14.03 21.63
CA GLN A 186 -6.13 -13.72 22.91
C GLN A 186 -5.54 -12.47 23.56
N ALA A 187 -4.22 -12.32 23.55
CA ALA A 187 -3.53 -11.16 24.13
C ALA A 187 -3.89 -9.85 23.40
N ILE A 188 -3.86 -9.84 22.06
CA ILE A 188 -4.23 -8.68 21.26
C ILE A 188 -5.73 -8.34 21.43
N THR A 189 -6.60 -9.35 21.41
CA THR A 189 -8.05 -9.15 21.62
C THR A 189 -8.31 -8.55 23.00
N HIS A 190 -7.65 -9.07 24.03
CA HIS A 190 -7.77 -8.56 25.39
C HIS A 190 -7.31 -7.10 25.51
N ALA A 191 -6.18 -6.75 24.89
CA ALA A 191 -5.68 -5.38 24.88
C ALA A 191 -6.71 -4.41 24.27
N PHE A 192 -7.38 -4.80 23.18
CA PHE A 192 -8.44 -4.00 22.59
C PHE A 192 -9.71 -3.94 23.46
N ASP A 193 -10.12 -5.04 24.10
CA ASP A 193 -11.32 -5.08 24.93
C ASP A 193 -11.18 -4.14 26.13
N GLN A 194 -10.02 -4.16 26.80
CA GLN A 194 -9.74 -3.31 27.96
C GLN A 194 -9.87 -1.81 27.66
N HIS A 195 -9.59 -1.42 26.42
CA HIS A 195 -9.54 -0.02 26.00
C HIS A 195 -10.75 0.42 25.16
N GLN A 196 -11.73 -0.48 24.90
CA GLN A 196 -12.81 -0.23 23.94
C GLN A 196 -13.62 1.04 24.22
N ASN A 197 -13.77 1.41 25.49
CA ASN A 197 -14.50 2.60 25.91
C ASN A 197 -13.88 3.91 25.39
N LEU A 198 -12.59 3.90 25.04
CA LEU A 198 -11.88 5.06 24.50
C LEU A 198 -12.31 5.42 23.08
N LEU A 199 -12.98 4.50 22.37
CA LEU A 199 -13.49 4.74 21.00
C LEU A 199 -14.67 5.73 20.94
N ASN A 200 -15.20 6.15 22.09
CA ASN A 200 -16.29 7.13 22.19
C ASN A 200 -15.83 8.58 21.98
N GLY A 201 -14.53 8.84 21.88
CA GLY A 201 -13.97 10.17 21.65
C GLY A 201 -12.53 10.10 21.14
N PRO A 202 -11.81 11.24 21.13
CA PRO A 202 -10.37 11.27 20.87
C PRO A 202 -9.60 10.49 21.94
N ILE A 203 -8.59 9.74 21.53
CA ILE A 203 -7.76 8.92 22.43
C ILE A 203 -6.60 9.78 22.94
N SER A 204 -6.35 9.82 24.25
CA SER A 204 -5.25 10.64 24.80
C SER A 204 -3.86 10.10 24.42
N ASP A 205 -2.83 10.94 24.43
CA ASP A 205 -1.44 10.52 24.15
C ASP A 205 -0.95 9.41 25.09
N LYS A 206 -1.42 9.43 26.34
CA LYS A 206 -1.14 8.39 27.33
C LYS A 206 -1.86 7.08 27.01
N ASP A 207 -3.12 7.16 26.62
CA ASP A 207 -3.89 5.96 26.25
C ASP A 207 -3.39 5.35 24.95
N LYS A 208 -3.00 6.17 23.96
CA LYS A 208 -2.33 5.69 22.74
C LYS A 208 -1.08 4.87 23.08
N LYS A 209 -0.26 5.37 24.02
CA LYS A 209 0.94 4.66 24.49
C LYS A 209 0.60 3.37 25.24
N SER A 210 -0.42 3.40 26.11
CA SER A 210 -0.91 2.21 26.82
C SER A 210 -1.35 1.10 25.85
N ILE A 211 -2.12 1.46 24.82
CA ILE A 211 -2.58 0.51 23.80
C ILE A 211 -1.38 -0.03 22.99
N LEU A 212 -0.48 0.84 22.52
CA LEU A 212 0.71 0.41 21.78
C LEU A 212 1.59 -0.53 22.62
N ASP A 213 1.81 -0.23 23.90
CA ASP A 213 2.60 -1.07 24.80
C ASP A 213 1.98 -2.47 24.95
N ALA A 214 0.66 -2.55 25.15
CA ALA A 214 -0.03 -3.83 25.28
C ALA A 214 0.07 -4.67 23.98
N LEU A 215 -0.15 -4.04 22.82
CA LEU A 215 -0.12 -4.71 21.52
C LEU A 215 1.31 -5.12 21.12
N GLY A 216 2.26 -4.20 21.28
CA GLY A 216 3.68 -4.41 20.97
C GLY A 216 4.29 -5.49 21.84
N GLN A 217 3.94 -5.53 23.13
CA GLN A 217 4.41 -6.56 24.05
C GLN A 217 3.83 -7.94 23.72
N ALA A 218 2.54 -8.03 23.38
CA ALA A 218 1.95 -9.29 22.93
C ALA A 218 2.67 -9.86 21.71
N GLY A 219 2.92 -9.01 20.70
CA GLY A 219 3.71 -9.40 19.52
C GLY A 219 5.15 -9.77 19.85
N SER A 220 5.77 -9.10 20.83
CA SER A 220 7.15 -9.35 21.28
C SER A 220 7.29 -10.72 21.93
N GLN A 221 6.41 -11.02 22.88
CA GLN A 221 6.39 -12.30 23.58
C GLN A 221 6.22 -13.47 22.60
N TYR A 222 5.27 -13.34 21.65
CA TYR A 222 5.06 -14.36 20.62
C TYR A 222 6.31 -14.64 19.79
N ARG A 223 6.91 -13.60 19.16
CA ARG A 223 8.05 -13.82 18.26
C ARG A 223 9.29 -14.31 19.00
N GLN A 224 9.57 -13.79 20.21
CA GLN A 224 10.72 -14.22 21.00
C GLN A 224 10.59 -15.66 21.47
N ALA A 225 9.37 -16.11 21.80
CA ALA A 225 9.11 -17.52 22.09
C ALA A 225 9.37 -18.41 20.87
N ILE A 226 8.87 -18.03 19.69
CA ILE A 226 9.10 -18.78 18.44
C ILE A 226 10.58 -18.80 18.06
N TYR A 227 11.31 -17.68 18.18
CA TYR A 227 12.74 -17.63 17.85
C TYR A 227 13.58 -18.53 18.76
N SER A 228 13.24 -18.59 20.05
CA SER A 228 14.01 -19.37 21.04
C SER A 228 13.65 -20.85 21.10
N LYS A 229 12.38 -21.21 20.86
CA LYS A 229 11.87 -22.57 21.07
C LYS A 229 11.27 -23.24 19.84
N GLY A 230 11.00 -22.48 18.77
CA GLY A 230 10.19 -22.96 17.64
C GLY A 230 8.71 -23.13 18.03
N PHE A 231 7.93 -23.73 17.12
CA PHE A 231 6.55 -24.14 17.42
C PHE A 231 6.58 -25.42 18.27
N SER A 232 5.76 -25.45 19.33
CA SER A 232 5.62 -26.63 20.20
C SER A 232 4.97 -27.83 19.52
N GLY A 233 4.15 -27.57 18.49
CA GLY A 233 3.28 -28.56 17.86
C GLY A 233 1.93 -28.72 18.57
N GLU A 234 1.74 -28.12 19.74
CA GLU A 234 0.45 -28.13 20.45
C GLU A 234 -0.59 -27.26 19.73
N LYS A 235 -1.84 -27.73 19.73
CA LYS A 235 -2.96 -27.05 19.06
C LYS A 235 -4.04 -26.65 20.07
N LYS A 236 -4.66 -25.50 19.81
CA LYS A 236 -5.80 -24.97 20.58
C LYS A 236 -6.99 -24.74 19.66
N GLN A 237 -8.16 -25.19 20.10
CA GLN A 237 -9.42 -25.01 19.40
C GLN A 237 -9.96 -23.60 19.65
N ILE A 238 -10.15 -22.82 18.59
CA ILE A 238 -10.76 -21.49 18.62
C ILE A 238 -12.17 -21.57 18.03
N ARG A 239 -13.16 -21.06 18.75
CA ARG A 239 -14.54 -21.00 18.26
C ARG A 239 -14.69 -19.85 17.26
N PRO A 240 -15.52 -19.98 16.20
CA PRO A 240 -15.75 -18.91 15.22
C PRO A 240 -16.15 -17.57 15.85
N LYS A 241 -16.96 -17.59 16.92
CA LYS A 241 -17.33 -16.37 17.66
C LYS A 241 -16.16 -15.61 18.29
N GLU A 242 -15.08 -16.29 18.67
CA GLU A 242 -13.88 -15.64 19.22
C GLU A 242 -13.08 -14.95 18.12
N LEU A 243 -13.01 -15.56 16.93
CA LEU A 243 -12.43 -14.94 15.74
C LEU A 243 -13.22 -13.70 15.32
N LEU A 244 -14.55 -13.83 15.22
CA LEU A 244 -15.42 -12.73 14.84
C LEU A 244 -15.38 -11.59 15.86
N HIS A 245 -15.31 -11.88 17.17
CA HIS A 245 -15.12 -10.85 18.20
C HIS A 245 -13.83 -10.06 18.00
N PHE A 246 -12.72 -10.73 17.72
CA PHE A 246 -11.46 -10.04 17.38
C PHE A 246 -11.61 -9.13 16.15
N PHE A 247 -12.17 -9.63 15.04
CA PHE A 247 -12.35 -8.83 13.82
C PHE A 247 -13.32 -7.65 14.02
N ASP A 248 -14.43 -7.85 14.73
CA ASP A 248 -15.39 -6.80 15.06
C ASP A 248 -14.71 -5.66 15.84
N LEU A 249 -13.89 -6.01 16.81
CA LEU A 249 -13.23 -5.06 17.68
C LEU A 249 -12.10 -4.33 16.96
N SER A 250 -11.22 -5.06 16.28
CA SER A 250 -10.11 -4.48 15.50
C SER A 250 -10.59 -3.61 14.33
N LEU A 251 -11.71 -3.96 13.67
CA LEU A 251 -12.38 -3.08 12.69
C LEU A 251 -12.89 -1.77 13.34
N LYS A 252 -13.40 -1.79 14.58
CA LYS A 252 -13.83 -0.57 15.27
C LYS A 252 -12.64 0.36 15.56
N TYR A 253 -11.51 -0.18 16.01
CA TYR A 253 -10.27 0.59 16.23
C TYR A 253 -9.70 1.16 14.93
N ALA A 254 -9.64 0.33 13.87
CA ALA A 254 -9.19 0.77 12.55
C ALA A 254 -10.13 1.87 12.00
N GLY A 255 -11.45 1.66 12.04
CA GLY A 255 -12.44 2.64 11.58
C GLY A 255 -12.41 3.95 12.37
N HIS A 256 -12.20 3.90 13.69
CA HIS A 256 -11.97 5.11 14.51
C HIS A 256 -10.73 5.86 14.05
N SER A 257 -9.63 5.15 13.83
CA SER A 257 -8.38 5.77 13.36
C SER A 257 -8.51 6.35 11.96
N ILE A 258 -9.26 5.71 11.06
CA ILE A 258 -9.58 6.24 9.72
C ILE A 258 -10.34 7.57 9.85
N ARG A 259 -11.36 7.66 10.71
CA ARG A 259 -12.10 8.92 10.94
C ARG A 259 -11.19 10.03 11.48
N ALA A 260 -10.33 9.70 12.44
CA ALA A 260 -9.38 10.66 13.03
C ALA A 260 -8.33 11.18 12.03
N ASN A 261 -8.23 10.58 10.84
CA ASN A 261 -7.26 10.95 9.81
C ASN A 261 -7.88 11.64 8.57
N LYS A 262 -9.16 12.03 8.62
CA LYS A 262 -9.74 12.94 7.62
C LYS A 262 -9.22 14.36 7.87
N ARG A 263 -8.67 14.98 6.84
CA ARG A 263 -8.15 16.35 6.86
C ARG A 263 -9.28 17.37 6.68
N PRO A 264 -9.05 18.64 7.06
CA PRO A 264 -10.03 19.72 6.81
C PRO A 264 -10.36 19.94 5.33
N ASP A 265 -9.41 19.66 4.43
CA ASP A 265 -9.58 19.74 2.97
C ASP A 265 -10.27 18.50 2.36
N GLN A 266 -10.83 17.61 3.18
CA GLN A 266 -11.51 16.36 2.83
C GLN A 266 -10.60 15.25 2.28
N LEU A 267 -9.29 15.47 2.18
CA LEU A 267 -8.32 14.41 1.93
C LEU A 267 -8.06 13.59 3.19
N TYR A 268 -7.28 12.53 3.06
CA TYR A 268 -6.88 11.67 4.18
C TYR A 268 -5.36 11.62 4.32
N HIS A 269 -4.88 11.52 5.56
CA HIS A 269 -3.45 11.35 5.82
C HIS A 269 -2.95 10.00 5.29
N ALA A 270 -1.81 10.00 4.59
CA ALA A 270 -1.18 8.77 4.10
C ALA A 270 -0.19 8.19 5.12
N TYR A 271 0.72 9.05 5.57
CA TYR A 271 1.76 8.74 6.54
C TYR A 271 1.79 9.80 7.63
N ASN A 272 1.94 9.35 8.86
CA ASN A 272 2.05 10.17 10.05
C ASN A 272 3.42 9.95 10.72
N LEU A 273 3.73 10.77 11.72
CA LEU A 273 4.95 10.68 12.52
C LEU A 273 4.62 10.35 13.97
N LEU A 274 5.24 9.31 14.50
CA LEU A 274 5.24 8.96 15.91
C LEU A 274 6.21 9.86 16.66
N LYS A 275 5.70 10.63 17.62
CA LYS A 275 6.52 11.45 18.53
C LYS A 275 6.39 10.92 19.96
N VAL A 276 7.42 10.21 20.42
CA VAL A 276 7.51 9.74 21.81
C VAL A 276 7.89 10.94 22.69
N LYS A 277 6.95 11.41 23.52
CA LYS A 277 7.15 12.59 24.38
C LYS A 277 7.83 12.21 25.69
N SER A 278 7.48 11.05 26.22
CA SER A 278 8.01 10.50 27.46
C SER A 278 7.86 8.98 27.44
N LYS A 279 8.22 8.31 28.54
CA LYS A 279 7.99 6.87 28.72
C LYS A 279 6.50 6.49 28.61
N ASP A 280 5.62 7.40 28.99
CA ASP A 280 4.18 7.13 29.18
C ASP A 280 3.30 7.84 28.14
N GLU A 281 3.86 8.64 27.24
CA GLU A 281 3.09 9.42 26.27
C GLU A 281 3.68 9.35 24.86
N LEU A 282 2.81 9.11 23.88
CA LEU A 282 3.11 9.24 22.47
C LEU A 282 2.10 10.18 21.81
N SER A 283 2.55 10.96 20.84
CA SER A 283 1.70 11.84 20.05
C SER A 283 1.91 11.60 18.56
N ILE A 284 0.98 12.11 17.76
CA ILE A 284 0.98 11.94 16.30
C ILE A 284 1.26 13.31 15.66
N GLY A 285 2.30 13.38 14.85
CA GLY A 285 2.53 14.46 13.90
C GLY A 285 1.98 14.10 12.52
N TYR A 286 1.52 15.09 11.77
CA TYR A 286 0.96 14.88 10.44
C TYR A 286 1.90 15.39 9.36
N LEU A 287 1.92 14.71 8.22
CA LEU A 287 2.64 15.13 7.01
C LEU A 287 1.68 15.79 6.01
N TYR A 288 2.28 16.36 4.96
CA TYR A 288 1.57 16.90 3.80
C TYR A 288 0.69 15.84 3.11
N GLU A 289 -0.29 16.28 2.33
CA GLU A 289 -1.15 15.41 1.53
C GLU A 289 -0.35 14.54 0.56
N MET A 290 -0.77 13.29 0.36
CA MET A 290 -0.10 12.39 -0.57
C MET A 290 -1.14 11.58 -1.35
N LEU A 291 -0.93 11.40 -2.65
CA LEU A 291 -1.85 10.69 -3.55
C LEU A 291 -2.13 9.26 -3.06
N GLU A 292 -1.11 8.58 -2.56
CA GLU A 292 -1.18 7.19 -2.09
C GLU A 292 -2.20 6.98 -0.96
N GLY A 293 -2.30 7.92 -0.01
CA GLY A 293 -3.32 7.86 1.04
C GLY A 293 -4.74 7.92 0.50
N GLN A 294 -4.93 8.67 -0.60
CA GLN A 294 -6.24 8.86 -1.23
C GLN A 294 -6.66 7.59 -1.96
N VAL A 295 -5.74 7.01 -2.73
CA VAL A 295 -5.92 5.70 -3.36
C VAL A 295 -6.29 4.63 -2.32
N ALA A 296 -5.55 4.58 -1.22
CA ALA A 296 -5.72 3.56 -0.20
C ALA A 296 -7.04 3.69 0.57
N VAL A 297 -7.43 4.91 0.98
CA VAL A 297 -8.72 5.11 1.68
C VAL A 297 -9.92 4.88 0.76
N LEU A 298 -9.85 5.30 -0.51
CA LEU A 298 -10.85 4.97 -1.52
C LEU A 298 -10.98 3.46 -1.72
N SER A 299 -9.87 2.73 -1.62
CA SER A 299 -9.82 1.27 -1.78
C SER A 299 -10.20 0.50 -0.50
N SER A 300 -10.50 1.17 0.61
CA SER A 300 -10.64 0.52 1.93
C SER A 300 -11.99 -0.15 2.16
N GLY A 301 -13.03 0.27 1.43
CA GLY A 301 -14.43 -0.10 1.71
C GLY A 301 -15.02 0.58 2.95
N TYR A 302 -14.31 1.52 3.58
CA TYR A 302 -14.77 2.28 4.75
C TYR A 302 -15.72 3.43 4.37
N LEU A 303 -15.41 4.16 3.30
CA LEU A 303 -16.15 5.35 2.88
C LEU A 303 -17.50 4.98 2.26
N SER A 304 -18.51 5.82 2.50
CA SER A 304 -19.74 5.80 1.73
C SER A 304 -19.52 6.35 0.31
N ALA A 305 -20.44 6.05 -0.61
CA ALA A 305 -20.36 6.56 -1.99
C ALA A 305 -20.25 8.09 -2.07
N SER A 306 -20.97 8.81 -1.19
CA SER A 306 -20.92 10.27 -1.13
C SER A 306 -19.57 10.79 -0.61
N GLU A 307 -19.00 10.15 0.41
CA GLU A 307 -17.67 10.52 0.94
C GLU A 307 -16.57 10.24 -0.09
N SER A 308 -16.67 9.14 -0.84
CA SER A 308 -15.75 8.86 -1.94
C SER A 308 -15.83 9.92 -3.06
N ALA A 309 -17.04 10.36 -3.41
CA ALA A 309 -17.24 11.42 -4.39
C ALA A 309 -16.71 12.78 -3.89
N GLU A 310 -16.94 13.11 -2.62
CA GLU A 310 -16.39 14.31 -1.96
C GLU A 310 -14.85 14.31 -1.98
N LEU A 311 -14.24 13.18 -1.63
CA LEU A 311 -12.78 13.02 -1.64
C LEU A 311 -12.21 13.19 -3.06
N LEU A 312 -12.79 12.55 -4.07
CA LEU A 312 -12.34 12.69 -5.46
C LEU A 312 -12.49 14.14 -5.97
N GLN A 313 -13.57 14.82 -5.58
CA GLN A 313 -13.75 16.23 -5.87
C GLN A 313 -12.70 17.12 -5.17
N ALA A 314 -12.38 16.84 -3.91
CA ALA A 314 -11.35 17.55 -3.17
C ALA A 314 -9.95 17.31 -3.76
N LEU A 315 -9.64 16.05 -4.12
CA LEU A 315 -8.39 15.67 -4.76
C LEU A 315 -8.15 16.46 -6.05
N ARG A 316 -9.19 16.60 -6.88
CA ARG A 316 -9.14 17.41 -8.12
C ARG A 316 -8.79 18.88 -7.89
N LYS A 317 -9.16 19.43 -6.73
CA LYS A 317 -8.93 20.83 -6.32
C LYS A 317 -7.63 21.01 -5.51
N SER A 318 -6.97 19.92 -5.14
CA SER A 318 -5.79 19.94 -4.29
C SER A 318 -4.52 20.37 -5.05
N SER A 319 -3.46 20.63 -4.29
CA SER A 319 -2.09 20.83 -4.78
C SER A 319 -1.52 19.61 -5.53
N LEU A 320 -2.12 18.43 -5.38
CA LEU A 320 -1.71 17.21 -6.07
C LEU A 320 -2.11 17.22 -7.54
N TYR A 321 -3.10 18.01 -7.94
CA TYR A 321 -3.49 18.11 -9.34
C TYR A 321 -2.51 18.97 -10.14
N ARG A 322 -1.85 18.33 -11.12
CA ARG A 322 -0.91 18.95 -12.05
C ARG A 322 -1.61 19.26 -13.39
N LYS A 323 -1.76 20.56 -13.67
CA LYS A 323 -2.62 21.12 -14.73
C LYS A 323 -2.19 20.78 -16.15
N ASP A 324 -0.90 20.95 -16.47
CA ASP A 324 -0.32 20.74 -17.81
C ASP A 324 -0.48 19.30 -18.31
N GLN A 325 -0.50 18.34 -17.38
CA GLN A 325 -0.63 16.91 -17.68
C GLN A 325 -2.02 16.35 -17.32
N HIS A 326 -2.96 17.18 -16.85
CA HIS A 326 -4.29 16.77 -16.39
C HIS A 326 -4.26 15.52 -15.49
N SER A 327 -3.35 15.49 -14.51
CA SER A 327 -3.13 14.30 -13.68
C SER A 327 -2.60 14.66 -12.29
N TYR A 328 -2.09 13.68 -11.54
CA TYR A 328 -1.77 13.84 -10.13
C TYR A 328 -0.31 13.52 -9.81
N ILE A 329 0.33 14.38 -9.02
CA ILE A 329 1.66 14.14 -8.43
C ILE A 329 1.53 13.42 -7.09
N LEU A 330 2.60 12.77 -6.63
CA LEU A 330 2.56 11.96 -5.40
C LEU A 330 2.37 12.80 -4.13
N TYR A 331 2.93 14.00 -4.11
CA TYR A 331 2.87 14.97 -3.02
C TYR A 331 3.12 16.38 -3.57
N PRO A 332 2.78 17.44 -2.82
CA PRO A 332 2.84 18.81 -3.30
C PRO A 332 4.23 19.17 -3.81
N ASP A 333 4.28 19.77 -4.99
CA ASP A 333 5.49 20.42 -5.48
C ASP A 333 5.82 21.63 -4.59
N ARG A 334 7.11 21.85 -4.32
CA ARG A 334 7.55 22.91 -3.41
C ARG A 334 8.91 23.48 -3.79
N GLN A 335 9.07 24.77 -3.49
CA GLN A 335 10.35 25.45 -3.68
C GLN A 335 11.30 25.12 -2.54
N LEU A 336 12.41 24.46 -2.86
CA LEU A 336 13.47 24.21 -1.90
C LEU A 336 14.33 25.46 -1.68
N PRO A 337 14.89 25.67 -0.47
CA PRO A 337 15.79 26.78 -0.25
C PRO A 337 16.96 26.76 -1.24
N ARG A 338 17.23 27.89 -1.88
CA ARG A 338 18.41 28.03 -2.74
C ARG A 338 19.67 27.85 -1.90
N PHE A 339 20.76 27.43 -2.53
CA PHE A 339 22.03 27.10 -1.87
C PHE A 339 22.46 28.13 -0.80
N LYS A 340 22.47 29.43 -1.13
CA LYS A 340 22.87 30.51 -0.22
C LYS A 340 21.96 30.72 1.01
N HIS A 341 20.75 30.15 1.00
CA HIS A 341 19.79 30.29 2.09
C HIS A 341 19.74 29.08 3.03
N LYS A 342 20.33 27.94 2.65
CA LYS A 342 20.19 26.66 3.38
C LYS A 342 20.85 26.63 4.76
N ASN A 343 22.01 27.28 4.91
CA ASN A 343 22.87 27.13 6.08
C ASN A 343 23.22 28.51 6.63
N ASN A 344 22.29 29.16 7.30
CA ASN A 344 22.50 30.48 7.90
C ASN A 344 22.09 30.44 9.37
N ILE A 345 23.07 30.51 10.26
CA ILE A 345 22.84 30.54 11.70
C ILE A 345 22.36 31.94 12.10
N PRO A 346 21.23 32.06 12.83
CA PRO A 346 20.77 33.36 13.32
C PRO A 346 21.85 34.07 14.15
N GLN A 347 22.06 35.36 13.88
CA GLN A 347 23.13 36.14 14.49
C GLN A 347 23.07 36.12 16.03
N GLU A 348 21.87 36.32 16.60
CA GLU A 348 21.66 36.30 18.06
C GLU A 348 22.04 34.96 18.69
N MET A 349 21.77 33.84 18.00
CA MET A 349 22.18 32.51 18.45
C MET A 349 23.71 32.39 18.43
N ALA A 350 24.33 32.75 17.30
CA ALA A 350 25.77 32.59 17.12
C ALA A 350 26.57 33.45 18.11
N GLU A 351 26.09 34.66 18.39
CA GLU A 351 26.66 35.58 19.39
C GLU A 351 26.39 35.13 20.83
N GLY A 352 25.28 34.43 21.08
CA GLY A 352 24.95 33.84 22.38
C GLY A 352 25.74 32.58 22.75
N SER A 353 26.35 31.89 21.78
CA SER A 353 27.17 30.69 22.02
C SER A 353 28.62 31.06 22.37
N ALA A 354 29.01 30.77 23.61
CA ALA A 354 30.38 30.97 24.07
C ALA A 354 31.38 30.09 23.31
N LEU A 355 30.98 28.88 22.90
CA LEU A 355 31.79 28.00 22.07
C LEU A 355 32.04 28.64 20.70
N ILE A 356 30.99 29.10 19.99
CA ILE A 356 31.15 29.73 18.67
C ILE A 356 32.09 30.94 18.75
N GLN A 357 31.88 31.82 19.72
CA GLN A 357 32.72 33.01 19.87
C GLN A 357 34.19 32.66 20.11
N LYS A 358 34.44 31.62 20.91
CA LYS A 358 35.80 31.14 21.19
C LYS A 358 36.44 30.48 19.96
N LEU A 359 35.73 29.64 19.22
CA LEU A 359 36.23 29.00 18.00
C LEU A 359 36.64 30.04 16.95
N LEU A 360 35.81 31.07 16.76
CA LEU A 360 36.12 32.16 15.83
C LEU A 360 37.36 32.96 16.25
N ALA A 361 37.52 33.22 17.55
CA ALA A 361 38.71 33.90 18.08
C ALA A 361 39.99 33.06 17.90
N ASP A 362 39.86 31.73 17.93
CA ASP A 362 40.97 30.79 17.75
C ASP A 362 41.24 30.43 16.28
N GLY A 363 40.41 30.92 15.34
CA GLY A 363 40.50 30.57 13.92
C GLY A 363 40.11 29.12 13.62
N ASP A 364 39.30 28.50 14.48
CA ASP A 364 38.83 27.14 14.32
C ASP A 364 37.50 27.09 13.55
N HIS A 365 37.53 26.41 12.39
CA HIS A 365 36.40 26.32 11.46
C HIS A 365 35.70 24.96 11.47
N ARG A 366 36.04 24.06 12.40
CA ARG A 366 35.52 22.69 12.42
C ARG A 366 34.03 22.61 12.65
N LEU A 367 33.43 23.60 13.32
CA LEU A 367 32.01 23.63 13.64
C LEU A 367 31.26 24.74 12.89
N VAL A 368 31.79 25.96 12.91
CA VAL A 368 31.16 27.17 12.36
C VAL A 368 32.19 28.03 11.62
N GLU A 369 31.76 28.66 10.54
CA GLU A 369 32.49 29.69 9.82
C GLU A 369 31.72 31.01 9.83
N LYS A 370 32.44 32.13 9.77
CA LYS A 370 31.86 33.46 9.58
C LYS A 370 32.27 33.99 8.21
N ASP A 371 31.30 34.35 7.36
CA ASP A 371 31.57 34.85 6.02
C ASP A 371 32.11 36.30 6.03
N VAL A 372 32.53 36.79 4.87
CA VAL A 372 33.07 38.15 4.69
C VAL A 372 32.04 39.26 4.92
N PHE A 373 30.75 38.93 5.01
CA PHE A 373 29.65 39.84 5.31
C PHE A 373 29.20 39.77 6.77
N GLY A 374 29.80 38.86 7.55
CA GLY A 374 29.54 38.68 8.97
C GLY A 374 28.44 37.69 9.32
N HIS A 375 27.92 36.91 8.37
CA HIS A 375 26.97 35.82 8.65
C HIS A 375 27.68 34.56 9.12
N TYR A 376 26.96 33.72 9.85
CA TYR A 376 27.49 32.49 10.43
C TYR A 376 26.91 31.26 9.73
N HIS A 377 27.74 30.26 9.48
CA HIS A 377 27.37 29.04 8.78
C HIS A 377 27.93 27.84 9.53
N PHE A 378 27.18 26.74 9.64
CA PHE A 378 27.77 25.48 10.06
C PHE A 378 28.78 25.00 9.02
N ASN A 379 29.76 24.18 9.43
CA ASN A 379 30.75 23.64 8.52
C ASN A 379 30.09 22.94 7.31
N GLY A 380 30.56 23.26 6.10
CA GLY A 380 29.98 22.78 4.84
C GLY A 380 30.08 21.27 4.61
N SER A 381 30.87 20.54 5.41
CA SER A 381 30.97 19.08 5.34
C SER A 381 29.91 18.34 6.16
N PHE A 382 29.02 19.05 6.88
CA PHE A 382 28.01 18.40 7.72
C PHE A 382 26.82 17.93 6.90
N ASN A 383 26.38 16.69 7.16
CA ASN A 383 25.22 16.11 6.50
C ASN A 383 24.01 16.05 7.44
N ASN A 384 24.23 15.85 8.74
CA ASN A 384 23.19 15.76 9.75
C ASN A 384 23.75 16.03 11.16
N ALA A 385 22.91 15.89 12.19
CA ALA A 385 23.29 16.14 13.58
C ALA A 385 24.45 15.24 14.08
N GLN A 386 24.69 14.07 13.49
CA GLN A 386 25.83 13.22 13.87
C GLN A 386 27.16 13.83 13.43
N SER A 387 27.21 14.56 12.31
CA SER A 387 28.39 15.32 11.92
C SER A 387 28.73 16.38 12.98
N VAL A 388 27.71 17.08 13.49
CA VAL A 388 27.84 18.07 14.57
C VAL A 388 28.35 17.40 15.85
N LYS A 389 27.71 16.30 16.29
CA LYS A 389 28.14 15.55 17.48
C LYS A 389 29.58 15.05 17.38
N LYS A 390 29.99 14.55 16.21
CA LYS A 390 31.37 14.12 15.97
C LYS A 390 32.37 15.28 16.07
N ALA A 391 32.03 16.43 15.51
CA ALA A 391 32.85 17.64 15.62
C ALA A 391 32.95 18.13 17.08
N LEU A 392 31.83 18.16 17.81
CA LEU A 392 31.79 18.52 19.24
C LEU A 392 32.63 17.55 20.10
N LEU A 393 32.59 16.25 19.81
CA LEU A 393 33.41 15.25 20.50
C LEU A 393 34.92 15.50 20.29
N GLN A 394 35.31 15.83 19.06
CA GLN A 394 36.71 16.17 18.76
C GLN A 394 37.13 17.48 19.47
N LEU A 395 36.27 18.50 19.45
CA LEU A 395 36.49 19.76 20.17
C LEU A 395 36.64 19.55 21.68
N LYS A 396 35.85 18.63 22.25
CA LYS A 396 35.96 18.24 23.67
C LYS A 396 37.34 17.68 23.99
N ALA A 397 37.90 16.83 23.11
CA ALA A 397 39.24 16.27 23.27
C ALA A 397 40.34 17.33 23.13
N ASP A 398 40.12 18.36 22.31
CA ASP A 398 41.10 19.39 21.98
C ASP A 398 41.02 20.63 22.89
N GLY A 399 40.46 20.49 24.10
CA GLY A 399 40.50 21.53 25.13
C GLY A 399 39.27 22.42 25.25
N TYR A 400 38.21 22.20 24.46
CA TYR A 400 36.96 22.97 24.53
C TYR A 400 35.87 22.34 25.42
N ALA A 401 36.22 21.34 26.24
CA ALA A 401 35.26 20.47 26.93
C ALA A 401 34.15 21.20 27.70
N GLN A 402 34.50 22.21 28.51
CA GLN A 402 33.51 22.97 29.30
C GLN A 402 32.56 23.80 28.41
N LEU A 403 33.05 24.32 27.28
CA LEU A 403 32.23 25.09 26.35
C LEU A 403 31.32 24.19 25.52
N VAL A 404 31.80 23.02 25.12
CA VAL A 404 30.98 21.99 24.47
C VAL A 404 29.85 21.54 25.39
N GLU A 405 30.14 21.19 26.64
CA GLU A 405 29.11 20.76 27.60
C GLU A 405 28.03 21.83 27.85
N LYS A 406 28.41 23.11 27.79
CA LYS A 406 27.49 24.23 27.95
C LYS A 406 26.60 24.46 26.72
N ASP A 407 27.17 24.40 25.51
CA ASP A 407 26.51 24.88 24.29
C ASP A 407 26.00 23.74 23.38
N GLU A 408 26.32 22.47 23.65
CA GLU A 408 25.96 21.32 22.79
C GLU A 408 24.46 21.29 22.45
N LYS A 409 23.59 21.44 23.45
CA LYS A 409 22.14 21.44 23.24
C LYS A 409 21.70 22.59 22.34
N LEU A 410 22.19 23.81 22.60
CA LEU A 410 21.87 25.00 21.80
C LEU A 410 22.26 24.81 20.33
N LEU A 411 23.44 24.24 20.10
CA LEU A 411 23.98 24.01 18.75
C LEU A 411 23.23 22.94 17.99
N LEU A 412 22.87 21.83 18.65
CA LEU A 412 22.04 20.78 18.06
C LEU A 412 20.63 21.28 17.77
N ASP A 413 20.02 22.03 18.69
CA ASP A 413 18.70 22.62 18.50
C ASP A 413 18.69 23.61 17.33
N ALA A 414 19.73 24.43 17.19
CA ALA A 414 19.82 25.37 16.08
C ALA A 414 20.16 24.71 14.74
N PHE A 415 20.99 23.67 14.74
CA PHE A 415 21.21 22.85 13.55
C PHE A 415 19.89 22.24 13.09
N GLU A 416 19.10 21.68 14.01
CA GLU A 416 17.77 21.18 13.72
C GLU A 416 16.81 22.28 13.25
N GLN A 417 16.81 23.45 13.88
CA GLN A 417 15.96 24.58 13.47
C GLN A 417 16.24 25.05 12.05
N ILE A 418 17.50 25.03 11.61
CA ILE A 418 17.91 25.47 10.26
C ILE A 418 17.56 24.42 9.21
N PHE A 419 17.81 23.14 9.51
CA PHE A 419 17.71 22.07 8.52
C PHE A 419 16.41 21.25 8.58
N ASP A 420 15.65 21.32 9.67
CA ASP A 420 14.37 20.63 9.91
C ASP A 420 14.43 19.15 9.51
N HIS A 421 15.49 18.46 9.96
CA HIS A 421 15.73 17.06 9.60
C HIS A 421 14.68 16.12 10.21
N GLN A 422 14.00 16.51 11.28
CA GLN A 422 12.84 15.78 11.80
C GLN A 422 11.70 15.66 10.79
N SER A 423 11.60 16.59 9.84
CA SER A 423 10.60 16.58 8.76
C SER A 423 11.13 15.91 7.47
N PHE A 424 12.36 15.38 7.49
CA PHE A 424 12.94 14.67 6.34
C PHE A 424 12.30 13.29 6.18
N THR A 425 11.50 13.13 5.13
CA THR A 425 10.82 11.88 4.81
C THR A 425 11.63 10.98 3.89
N GLY A 426 12.69 11.49 3.26
CA GLY A 426 13.53 10.78 2.30
C GLY A 426 13.90 11.67 1.10
N ARG A 427 14.46 11.07 0.05
CA ARG A 427 14.90 11.79 -1.17
C ARG A 427 13.74 12.41 -1.96
N SER A 428 12.51 11.92 -1.75
CA SER A 428 11.24 12.39 -2.34
C SER A 428 11.15 13.92 -2.44
N GLY A 429 11.43 14.59 -1.32
CA GLY A 429 11.31 16.02 -1.17
C GLY A 429 12.57 16.82 -1.51
N THR A 430 13.61 16.20 -2.09
CA THR A 430 14.93 16.83 -2.32
C THR A 430 15.49 16.66 -3.74
N PHE A 431 14.73 16.06 -4.66
CA PHE A 431 15.06 15.93 -6.09
C PHE A 431 13.83 16.14 -7.00
N PHE A 432 14.03 16.17 -8.32
CA PHE A 432 13.07 16.71 -9.31
C PHE A 432 12.68 15.73 -10.46
N GLY A 433 12.89 14.43 -10.27
CA GLY A 433 12.52 13.38 -11.23
C GLY A 433 12.18 12.09 -10.49
N TYR A 434 11.81 11.02 -11.21
CA TYR A 434 11.34 9.76 -10.59
C TYR A 434 10.14 10.00 -9.66
N GLU A 435 10.25 9.71 -8.36
CA GLU A 435 9.21 10.03 -7.38
C GLU A 435 9.22 11.50 -6.97
N GLY A 436 10.23 12.30 -7.36
CA GLY A 436 10.52 13.63 -6.83
C GLY A 436 9.49 14.74 -7.07
N LEU A 437 9.86 15.94 -6.61
CA LEU A 437 9.01 17.13 -6.67
C LEU A 437 8.57 17.45 -8.10
N GLY A 438 7.27 17.74 -8.26
CA GLY A 438 6.64 18.06 -9.55
C GLY A 438 6.48 16.88 -10.50
N CYS A 439 6.87 15.67 -10.10
CA CYS A 439 6.82 14.48 -10.96
C CYS A 439 5.52 13.68 -10.78
N ILE A 440 4.90 13.31 -11.90
CA ILE A 440 3.80 12.34 -11.91
C ILE A 440 4.42 10.94 -11.95
N TYR A 441 4.01 10.07 -11.02
CA TYR A 441 4.38 8.67 -11.03
C TYR A 441 3.17 7.82 -11.45
N TRP A 442 3.18 7.35 -12.70
CA TRP A 442 1.98 6.86 -13.39
C TRP A 442 1.36 5.63 -12.75
N HIS A 443 2.15 4.77 -12.11
CA HIS A 443 1.60 3.61 -11.40
C HIS A 443 0.61 4.02 -10.29
N MET A 444 0.89 5.09 -9.54
CA MET A 444 -0.03 5.54 -8.49
C MET A 444 -1.31 6.17 -9.08
N VAL A 445 -1.19 6.84 -10.23
CA VAL A 445 -2.37 7.36 -10.95
C VAL A 445 -3.25 6.23 -11.47
N SER A 446 -2.68 5.16 -12.05
CA SER A 446 -3.49 4.02 -12.48
C SER A 446 -4.11 3.24 -11.31
N LYS A 447 -3.46 3.21 -10.14
CA LYS A 447 -4.13 2.74 -8.91
C LYS A 447 -5.32 3.62 -8.53
N LEU A 448 -5.22 4.95 -8.70
CA LEU A 448 -6.35 5.86 -8.50
C LEU A 448 -7.48 5.59 -9.49
N VAL A 449 -7.18 5.36 -10.78
CA VAL A 449 -8.18 4.98 -11.79
C VAL A 449 -8.94 3.72 -11.35
N LEU A 450 -8.21 2.67 -10.94
CA LEU A 450 -8.82 1.44 -10.46
C LEU A 450 -9.64 1.65 -9.18
N ALA A 451 -9.15 2.44 -8.22
CA ALA A 451 -9.89 2.75 -7.01
C ALA A 451 -11.17 3.56 -7.31
N ALA A 452 -11.12 4.52 -8.23
CA ALA A 452 -12.30 5.28 -8.66
C ALA A 452 -13.34 4.38 -9.34
N GLN A 453 -12.89 3.42 -10.17
CA GLN A 453 -13.76 2.40 -10.77
C GLN A 453 -14.42 1.52 -9.70
N GLU A 454 -13.66 0.96 -8.76
CA GLU A 454 -14.21 0.13 -7.67
C GLU A 454 -15.25 0.92 -6.84
N ASN A 455 -15.03 2.23 -6.60
CA ASN A 455 -15.99 3.07 -5.88
C ASN A 455 -17.29 3.31 -6.67
N TYR A 456 -17.19 3.51 -7.98
CA TYR A 456 -18.36 3.57 -8.86
C TYR A 456 -19.15 2.25 -8.82
N GLU A 457 -18.46 1.12 -8.95
CA GLU A 457 -19.08 -0.22 -8.92
C GLU A 457 -19.78 -0.46 -7.59
N TRP A 458 -19.12 -0.21 -6.46
CA TRP A 458 -19.72 -0.35 -5.12
C TRP A 458 -20.92 0.57 -4.91
N ALA A 459 -20.88 1.79 -5.44
CA ALA A 459 -22.00 2.72 -5.34
C ALA A 459 -23.21 2.22 -6.14
N ALA A 460 -22.99 1.69 -7.34
CA ALA A 460 -24.04 1.09 -8.17
C ALA A 460 -24.63 -0.17 -7.51
N GLU A 461 -23.78 -1.09 -7.06
CA GLU A 461 -24.20 -2.34 -6.41
C GLU A 461 -25.00 -2.11 -5.11
N LYS A 462 -24.61 -1.11 -4.32
CA LYS A 462 -25.29 -0.77 -3.05
C LYS A 462 -26.53 0.11 -3.25
N GLY A 463 -26.91 0.41 -4.49
CA GLY A 463 -28.07 1.25 -4.79
C GLY A 463 -27.95 2.68 -4.26
N ALA A 464 -26.75 3.28 -4.35
CA ALA A 464 -26.55 4.68 -4.02
C ALA A 464 -27.41 5.59 -4.92
N LYS A 465 -27.59 6.86 -4.51
CA LYS A 465 -28.38 7.83 -5.28
C LYS A 465 -27.81 7.98 -6.70
N PRO A 466 -28.65 8.00 -7.75
CA PRO A 466 -28.19 8.07 -9.14
C PRO A 466 -27.24 9.24 -9.42
N GLU A 467 -27.44 10.39 -8.76
CA GLU A 467 -26.58 11.57 -8.92
C GLU A 467 -25.16 11.31 -8.40
N VAL A 468 -25.02 10.56 -7.30
CA VAL A 468 -23.71 10.21 -6.72
C VAL A 468 -23.00 9.17 -7.59
N VAL A 469 -23.74 8.18 -8.11
CA VAL A 469 -23.20 7.19 -9.05
C VAL A 469 -22.70 7.88 -10.32
N ALA A 470 -23.47 8.82 -10.87
CA ALA A 470 -23.06 9.61 -12.02
C ALA A 470 -21.83 10.48 -11.73
N GLN A 471 -21.75 11.08 -10.55
CA GLN A 471 -20.57 11.86 -10.12
C GLN A 471 -19.31 10.99 -10.05
N LEU A 472 -19.40 9.79 -9.48
CA LEU A 472 -18.28 8.85 -9.39
C LEU A 472 -17.82 8.38 -10.78
N ALA A 473 -18.75 8.09 -11.69
CA ALA A 473 -18.42 7.81 -13.08
C ALA A 473 -17.72 9.01 -13.75
N GLY A 474 -18.18 10.23 -13.49
CA GLY A 474 -17.54 11.46 -13.97
C GLY A 474 -16.10 11.60 -13.48
N HIS A 475 -15.84 11.35 -12.20
CA HIS A 475 -14.49 11.37 -11.63
C HIS A 475 -13.60 10.27 -12.23
N TYR A 476 -14.12 9.07 -12.42
CA TYR A 476 -13.39 7.99 -13.08
C TYR A 476 -12.89 8.40 -14.46
N TYR A 477 -13.76 8.96 -15.32
CA TYR A 477 -13.38 9.38 -16.65
C TYR A 477 -12.42 10.60 -16.65
N ASP A 478 -12.58 11.56 -15.74
CA ASP A 478 -11.66 12.71 -15.59
C ASP A 478 -10.24 12.24 -15.23
N ILE A 479 -10.10 11.31 -14.28
CA ILE A 479 -8.79 10.77 -13.90
C ILE A 479 -8.17 9.99 -15.07
N ARG A 480 -8.97 9.16 -15.75
CA ARG A 480 -8.55 8.36 -16.91
C ARG A 480 -8.11 9.22 -18.09
N GLU A 481 -8.74 10.37 -18.33
CA GLU A 481 -8.37 11.34 -19.37
C GLU A 481 -6.93 11.85 -19.18
N GLY A 482 -6.41 11.83 -17.94
CA GLY A 482 -5.02 12.14 -17.62
C GLY A 482 -3.99 11.08 -18.04
N ILE A 483 -4.40 9.84 -18.33
CA ILE A 483 -3.51 8.74 -18.72
C ILE A 483 -2.99 8.94 -20.15
N GLY A 484 -1.74 8.51 -20.39
CA GLY A 484 -0.98 8.72 -21.62
C GLY A 484 -1.76 8.52 -22.91
N PHE A 485 -2.50 7.42 -23.08
CA PHE A 485 -3.17 7.09 -24.34
C PHE A 485 -4.28 8.06 -24.77
N ASN A 486 -4.71 8.98 -23.90
CA ASN A 486 -5.67 10.04 -24.21
C ASN A 486 -4.99 11.37 -24.63
N LYS A 487 -3.66 11.41 -24.72
CA LYS A 487 -2.88 12.62 -25.01
C LYS A 487 -2.29 12.60 -26.41
N THR A 488 -1.97 13.79 -26.91
CA THR A 488 -1.12 13.92 -28.10
C THR A 488 0.32 13.47 -27.81
N PRO A 489 1.09 13.06 -28.82
CA PRO A 489 2.51 12.72 -28.63
C PRO A 489 3.34 13.88 -28.07
N GLU A 490 2.99 15.13 -28.37
CA GLU A 490 3.68 16.32 -27.86
C GLU A 490 3.40 16.56 -26.38
N GLU A 491 2.13 16.45 -25.95
CA GLU A 491 1.77 16.56 -24.52
C GLU A 491 2.35 15.42 -23.69
N TYR A 492 2.37 14.19 -24.22
CA TYR A 492 2.93 13.03 -23.52
C TYR A 492 4.47 13.02 -23.53
N GLY A 493 5.07 13.51 -24.63
CA GLY A 493 6.51 13.50 -24.88
C GLY A 493 7.07 12.15 -25.34
N ALA A 494 6.20 11.23 -25.78
CA ALA A 494 6.51 9.92 -26.34
C ALA A 494 5.31 9.38 -27.13
N PHE A 495 5.36 8.13 -27.61
CA PHE A 495 4.19 7.45 -28.17
C PHE A 495 3.14 7.24 -27.06
N PRO A 496 1.93 7.81 -27.17
CA PRO A 496 0.91 7.75 -26.11
C PRO A 496 0.41 6.33 -25.77
N SER A 497 0.58 5.38 -26.69
CA SER A 497 0.25 3.96 -26.49
C SER A 497 1.23 3.22 -25.59
N ASP A 498 2.42 3.77 -25.38
CA ASP A 498 3.49 3.11 -24.64
C ASP A 498 3.46 3.55 -23.17
N PRO A 499 3.52 2.63 -22.20
CA PRO A 499 3.56 2.97 -20.79
C PRO A 499 4.97 3.44 -20.38
N TYR A 500 5.02 4.38 -19.43
CA TYR A 500 6.24 4.94 -18.85
C TYR A 500 6.09 5.08 -17.34
N SER A 501 7.17 4.98 -16.57
CA SER A 501 7.08 5.06 -15.10
C SER A 501 6.67 6.43 -14.60
N HIS A 502 7.21 7.51 -15.17
CA HIS A 502 7.00 8.86 -14.63
C HIS A 502 7.13 9.97 -15.68
N THR A 503 6.57 11.15 -15.37
CA THR A 503 6.71 12.38 -16.17
C THR A 503 7.09 13.54 -15.26
N PRO A 504 8.35 14.02 -15.29
CA PRO A 504 8.81 15.10 -14.41
C PRO A 504 8.25 16.47 -14.83
N GLY A 505 8.50 17.49 -14.02
CA GLY A 505 8.02 18.86 -14.29
C GLY A 505 8.66 19.52 -15.52
N ASN A 506 9.82 19.02 -15.97
CA ASN A 506 10.67 19.63 -16.98
C ASN A 506 10.93 18.76 -18.22
N ALA A 507 10.24 17.62 -18.34
CA ALA A 507 10.37 16.73 -19.51
C ALA A 507 9.09 15.93 -19.75
N GLY A 508 9.02 15.26 -20.91
CA GLY A 508 7.99 14.27 -21.23
C GLY A 508 8.15 12.95 -20.48
N ALA A 509 7.39 11.93 -20.87
CA ALA A 509 7.41 10.60 -20.27
C ALA A 509 8.81 9.95 -20.22
N GLN A 510 9.16 9.33 -19.09
CA GLN A 510 10.48 8.74 -18.77
C GLN A 510 10.37 7.30 -18.27
N GLN A 511 11.37 6.47 -18.60
CA GLN A 511 11.47 5.03 -18.32
C GLN A 511 10.36 4.17 -19.00
N PRO A 512 10.55 3.76 -20.27
CA PRO A 512 9.55 3.02 -21.03
C PRO A 512 9.35 1.58 -20.55
N GLY A 513 8.14 1.06 -20.73
CA GLY A 513 7.85 -0.37 -20.77
C GLY A 513 7.36 -0.95 -19.44
N MET A 514 8.25 -1.62 -18.70
CA MET A 514 7.89 -2.57 -17.63
C MET A 514 7.55 -1.89 -16.28
N THR A 515 6.66 -0.90 -16.30
CA THR A 515 6.10 -0.27 -15.10
C THR A 515 4.92 -1.08 -14.54
N GLY A 516 4.75 -1.07 -13.22
CA GLY A 516 3.60 -1.68 -12.55
C GLY A 516 2.25 -1.05 -12.93
N GLN A 517 2.26 0.12 -13.58
CA GLN A 517 1.07 0.78 -14.14
C GLN A 517 0.22 -0.16 -14.99
N VAL A 518 0.85 -0.94 -15.87
CA VAL A 518 0.14 -1.75 -16.88
C VAL A 518 -0.82 -2.76 -16.26
N LYS A 519 -0.51 -3.30 -15.07
CA LYS A 519 -1.39 -4.27 -14.42
C LYS A 519 -2.68 -3.63 -13.95
N GLU A 520 -2.61 -2.38 -13.46
CA GLU A 520 -3.78 -1.66 -12.98
C GLU A 520 -4.66 -1.26 -14.16
N ASP A 521 -4.05 -0.80 -15.26
CA ASP A 521 -4.77 -0.44 -16.50
C ASP A 521 -5.44 -1.66 -17.16
N ILE A 522 -4.82 -2.85 -17.11
CA ILE A 522 -5.45 -4.11 -17.54
C ILE A 522 -6.70 -4.42 -16.72
N LEU A 523 -6.61 -4.31 -15.39
CA LEU A 523 -7.75 -4.55 -14.50
C LEU A 523 -8.87 -3.53 -14.74
N SER A 524 -8.50 -2.25 -14.87
CA SER A 524 -9.46 -1.19 -15.19
C SER A 524 -10.15 -1.41 -16.53
N ARG A 525 -9.43 -1.91 -17.54
CA ARG A 525 -10.02 -2.25 -18.84
C ARG A 525 -11.01 -3.40 -18.76
N PHE A 526 -10.76 -4.43 -17.94
CA PHE A 526 -11.75 -5.48 -17.71
C PHE A 526 -13.00 -4.97 -17.00
N GLY A 527 -12.84 -4.02 -16.06
CA GLY A 527 -13.96 -3.30 -15.44
C GLY A 527 -14.76 -2.46 -16.44
N GLU A 528 -14.10 -1.72 -17.34
CA GLU A 528 -14.76 -0.97 -18.43
C GLU A 528 -15.57 -1.89 -19.33
N LEU A 529 -14.96 -2.98 -19.79
CA LEU A 529 -15.62 -4.00 -20.60
C LEU A 529 -16.73 -4.71 -19.83
N GLY A 530 -16.77 -4.61 -18.49
CA GLY A 530 -17.78 -5.22 -17.65
C GLY A 530 -17.80 -6.74 -17.71
N ALA A 531 -16.73 -7.39 -18.18
CA ALA A 531 -16.58 -8.84 -18.19
C ALA A 531 -16.00 -9.28 -16.84
N LEU A 532 -16.88 -9.45 -15.85
CA LEU A 532 -16.54 -9.61 -14.45
C LEU A 532 -16.92 -10.99 -13.93
N VAL A 533 -16.23 -11.46 -12.90
CA VAL A 533 -16.52 -12.76 -12.29
C VAL A 533 -17.12 -12.56 -10.90
N GLN A 534 -18.24 -13.23 -10.65
CA GLN A 534 -18.90 -13.27 -9.35
C GLN A 534 -19.55 -14.64 -9.16
N ASP A 535 -19.36 -15.23 -7.98
CA ASP A 535 -19.92 -16.54 -7.61
C ASP A 535 -19.66 -17.65 -8.64
N GLY A 536 -18.45 -17.66 -9.20
CA GLY A 536 -17.99 -18.60 -10.22
C GLY A 536 -18.61 -18.39 -11.61
N ARG A 537 -19.34 -17.30 -11.83
CA ARG A 537 -20.03 -16.96 -13.09
C ARG A 537 -19.41 -15.74 -13.75
N ILE A 538 -19.32 -15.75 -15.08
CA ILE A 538 -18.98 -14.55 -15.86
C ILE A 538 -20.25 -13.73 -16.06
N HIS A 539 -20.20 -12.47 -15.65
CA HIS A 539 -21.23 -11.46 -15.84
C HIS A 539 -20.75 -10.43 -16.84
N PHE A 540 -21.66 -9.94 -17.67
CA PHE A 540 -21.41 -8.85 -18.61
C PHE A 540 -22.21 -7.61 -18.18
N ASN A 541 -21.53 -6.65 -17.57
CA ASN A 541 -22.11 -5.37 -17.14
C ASN A 541 -21.21 -4.18 -17.54
N PRO A 542 -21.18 -3.80 -18.83
CA PRO A 542 -20.28 -2.77 -19.36
C PRO A 542 -20.76 -1.34 -19.04
N SER A 543 -21.03 -1.04 -17.78
CA SER A 543 -21.66 0.23 -17.36
C SER A 543 -20.72 1.45 -17.47
N LEU A 544 -19.41 1.23 -17.61
CA LEU A 544 -18.40 2.24 -17.92
C LEU A 544 -17.86 2.15 -19.37
N LEU A 545 -18.50 1.35 -20.24
CA LEU A 545 -18.09 1.26 -21.63
C LEU A 545 -18.76 2.36 -22.45
N SER A 546 -17.97 3.09 -23.24
CA SER A 546 -18.52 4.12 -24.11
C SER A 546 -19.04 3.53 -25.42
N ARG A 547 -20.21 4.00 -25.88
CA ARG A 547 -20.73 3.71 -27.23
C ARG A 547 -19.75 4.10 -28.35
N GLU A 548 -18.87 5.08 -28.11
CA GLU A 548 -17.84 5.52 -29.07
C GLU A 548 -16.81 4.42 -29.39
N GLU A 549 -16.68 3.41 -28.53
CA GLU A 549 -15.75 2.29 -28.72
C GLU A 549 -16.26 1.21 -29.69
N PHE A 550 -17.54 1.26 -30.08
CA PHE A 550 -18.10 0.32 -31.04
C PHE A 550 -17.74 0.73 -32.47
N LEU A 551 -17.36 -0.26 -33.27
CA LEU A 551 -16.94 -0.08 -34.66
C LEU A 551 -18.08 0.50 -35.50
N GLN A 552 -17.76 1.48 -36.34
CA GLN A 552 -18.74 2.08 -37.26
C GLN A 552 -18.89 1.30 -38.58
N GLN A 553 -17.93 0.42 -38.88
CA GLN A 553 -17.89 -0.36 -40.11
C GLN A 553 -17.39 -1.78 -39.83
N PRO A 554 -17.74 -2.77 -40.67
CA PRO A 554 -17.23 -4.13 -40.52
C PRO A 554 -15.70 -4.16 -40.50
N THR A 555 -15.12 -4.91 -39.56
CA THR A 555 -13.66 -4.96 -39.36
C THR A 555 -13.20 -6.38 -39.05
N ALA A 556 -12.07 -6.79 -39.63
CA ALA A 556 -11.47 -8.09 -39.34
C ALA A 556 -10.83 -8.10 -37.94
N PHE A 557 -11.31 -8.97 -37.06
CA PHE A 557 -10.74 -9.25 -35.75
C PHE A 557 -9.84 -10.47 -35.83
N ARG A 558 -8.54 -10.26 -35.66
CA ARG A 558 -7.53 -11.31 -35.66
C ARG A 558 -7.13 -11.62 -34.23
N TYR A 559 -7.12 -12.90 -33.87
CA TYR A 559 -6.76 -13.37 -32.53
C TYR A 559 -6.08 -14.74 -32.62
N PHE A 560 -5.55 -15.21 -31.49
CA PHE A 560 -5.02 -16.57 -31.37
C PHE A 560 -5.95 -17.39 -30.47
N ASP A 561 -6.40 -18.55 -30.95
CA ASP A 561 -7.19 -19.48 -30.13
C ASP A 561 -6.34 -20.19 -29.07
N ILE A 562 -6.98 -20.99 -28.22
CA ILE A 562 -6.30 -21.70 -27.12
C ILE A 562 -5.19 -22.67 -27.58
N ASP A 563 -5.24 -23.10 -28.85
CA ASP A 563 -4.25 -23.98 -29.47
C ASP A 563 -3.10 -23.17 -30.12
N GLY A 564 -3.09 -21.85 -29.91
CA GLY A 564 -2.11 -20.91 -30.44
C GLY A 564 -2.24 -20.68 -31.95
N GLN A 565 -3.37 -21.05 -32.55
CA GLN A 565 -3.60 -20.89 -33.99
C GLN A 565 -4.19 -19.51 -34.28
N ALA A 566 -3.69 -18.88 -35.35
CA ALA A 566 -4.22 -17.62 -35.82
C ALA A 566 -5.62 -17.81 -36.41
N GLN A 567 -6.58 -17.06 -35.88
CA GLN A 567 -7.97 -17.06 -36.30
C GLN A 567 -8.38 -15.65 -36.76
N GLN A 568 -9.44 -15.58 -37.56
CA GLN A 568 -10.04 -14.31 -37.99
C GLN A 568 -11.57 -14.40 -37.94
N LEU A 569 -12.20 -13.39 -37.36
CA LEU A 569 -13.65 -13.18 -37.37
C LEU A 569 -13.95 -11.81 -37.99
N GLU A 570 -15.07 -11.70 -38.70
CA GLU A 570 -15.57 -10.40 -39.15
C GLU A 570 -16.49 -9.83 -38.06
N LEU A 571 -16.13 -8.67 -37.52
CA LEU A 571 -16.96 -7.92 -36.58
C LEU A 571 -17.88 -7.00 -37.37
N PRO A 572 -19.22 -7.07 -37.22
CA PRO A 572 -20.13 -6.17 -37.91
C PRO A 572 -20.02 -4.72 -37.38
N ALA A 573 -20.56 -3.76 -38.12
CA ALA A 573 -20.78 -2.42 -37.58
C ALA A 573 -21.68 -2.47 -36.33
N GLY A 574 -21.42 -1.61 -35.35
CA GLY A 574 -22.08 -1.62 -34.05
C GLY A 574 -21.60 -2.74 -33.12
N SER A 575 -20.39 -3.27 -33.33
CA SER A 575 -19.78 -4.29 -32.47
C SER A 575 -18.35 -3.92 -32.04
N LEU A 576 -17.85 -4.63 -31.04
CA LEU A 576 -16.44 -4.64 -30.63
C LEU A 576 -16.04 -6.06 -30.24
N GLY A 577 -14.76 -6.41 -30.40
CA GLY A 577 -14.23 -7.72 -30.07
C GLY A 577 -13.05 -7.65 -29.11
N PHE A 578 -13.00 -8.56 -28.14
CA PHE A 578 -11.87 -8.77 -27.24
C PHE A 578 -11.77 -10.26 -26.88
N THR A 579 -10.80 -10.63 -26.05
CA THR A 579 -10.67 -12.00 -25.55
C THR A 579 -10.66 -12.04 -24.03
N TYR A 580 -11.28 -13.05 -23.44
CA TYR A 580 -11.18 -13.36 -22.01
C TYR A 580 -10.87 -14.85 -21.85
N CYS A 581 -9.83 -15.19 -21.09
CA CYS A 581 -9.26 -16.54 -21.07
C CYS A 581 -8.99 -17.10 -22.49
N GLN A 582 -8.64 -16.21 -23.43
CA GLN A 582 -8.39 -16.52 -24.85
C GLN A 582 -9.61 -16.99 -25.66
N ALA A 583 -10.81 -17.00 -25.07
CA ALA A 583 -12.06 -17.12 -25.82
C ALA A 583 -12.46 -15.75 -26.40
N PRO A 584 -12.77 -15.64 -27.70
CA PRO A 584 -13.21 -14.39 -28.30
C PRO A 584 -14.63 -14.03 -27.82
N ILE A 585 -14.77 -12.81 -27.32
CA ILE A 585 -16.03 -12.20 -26.91
C ILE A 585 -16.33 -11.05 -27.87
N ILE A 586 -17.54 -11.05 -28.43
CA ILE A 586 -18.04 -10.01 -29.31
C ILE A 586 -19.21 -9.34 -28.61
N TYR A 587 -19.10 -8.05 -28.34
CA TYR A 587 -20.26 -7.26 -27.93
C TYR A 587 -20.92 -6.66 -29.16
N GLN A 588 -22.25 -6.72 -29.22
CA GLN A 588 -23.04 -6.18 -30.31
C GLN A 588 -24.24 -5.39 -29.77
N LEU A 589 -24.45 -4.18 -30.29
CA LEU A 589 -25.64 -3.39 -29.97
C LEU A 589 -26.89 -4.06 -30.56
N SER A 590 -27.93 -4.19 -29.74
CA SER A 590 -29.15 -4.94 -30.05
C SER A 590 -30.35 -4.38 -29.29
N GLU A 591 -31.56 -4.61 -29.79
CA GLU A 591 -32.82 -4.26 -29.09
C GLU A 591 -33.11 -5.17 -27.89
N LYS A 592 -32.46 -6.33 -27.83
CA LYS A 592 -32.56 -7.30 -26.73
C LYS A 592 -31.19 -7.67 -26.21
N SER A 593 -31.04 -7.71 -24.89
CA SER A 593 -29.85 -8.23 -24.23
C SER A 593 -29.84 -9.76 -24.25
N GLY A 594 -28.65 -10.35 -24.11
CA GLY A 594 -28.48 -11.79 -23.94
C GLY A 594 -27.11 -12.27 -24.40
N VAL A 595 -26.80 -13.52 -24.11
CA VAL A 595 -25.53 -14.16 -24.47
C VAL A 595 -25.78 -15.34 -25.40
N THR A 596 -24.91 -15.53 -26.39
CA THR A 596 -24.88 -16.73 -27.23
C THR A 596 -23.52 -17.39 -27.12
N LEU A 597 -23.50 -18.63 -26.66
CA LEU A 597 -22.29 -19.45 -26.57
C LEU A 597 -22.20 -20.34 -27.80
N PHE A 598 -21.06 -20.32 -28.48
CA PHE A 598 -20.76 -21.19 -29.62
C PHE A 598 -19.76 -22.25 -29.20
N TYR A 599 -20.13 -23.50 -29.42
CA TYR A 599 -19.32 -24.65 -29.03
C TYR A 599 -18.51 -25.22 -30.19
N LYS A 600 -17.37 -25.84 -29.89
CA LYS A 600 -16.48 -26.49 -30.87
C LYS A 600 -17.18 -27.59 -31.68
N ASN A 601 -18.21 -28.23 -31.10
CA ASN A 601 -19.04 -29.25 -31.77
C ASN A 601 -20.08 -28.66 -32.75
N GLY A 602 -20.14 -27.33 -32.90
CA GLY A 602 -21.09 -26.63 -33.76
C GLY A 602 -22.43 -26.30 -33.11
N THR A 603 -22.69 -26.75 -31.86
CA THR A 603 -23.91 -26.36 -31.13
C THR A 603 -23.83 -24.93 -30.61
N THR A 604 -25.00 -24.34 -30.38
CA THR A 604 -25.13 -22.99 -29.81
C THR A 604 -26.09 -23.01 -28.64
N GLN A 605 -25.78 -22.25 -27.60
CA GLN A 605 -26.68 -22.01 -26.47
C GLN A 605 -27.06 -20.54 -26.40
N LEU A 606 -28.36 -20.26 -26.39
CA LEU A 606 -28.91 -18.92 -26.20
C LEU A 606 -29.28 -18.71 -24.74
N LEU A 607 -28.85 -17.58 -24.18
CA LEU A 607 -29.15 -17.15 -22.82
C LEU A 607 -29.86 -15.79 -22.87
N ASP A 608 -31.00 -15.67 -22.22
CA ASP A 608 -31.76 -14.42 -22.08
C ASP A 608 -31.22 -13.51 -20.94
N SER A 609 -30.09 -13.89 -20.35
CA SER A 609 -29.37 -13.12 -19.33
C SER A 609 -28.00 -12.65 -19.85
N LEU A 610 -27.41 -11.68 -19.15
CA LEU A 610 -26.02 -11.23 -19.35
C LEU A 610 -25.05 -11.99 -18.43
N GLU A 611 -25.37 -13.25 -18.13
CA GLU A 611 -24.59 -14.11 -17.23
C GLU A 611 -24.35 -15.46 -17.89
N ILE A 612 -23.12 -15.96 -17.78
CA ILE A 612 -22.76 -17.34 -18.12
C ILE A 612 -22.80 -18.18 -16.84
N SER A 613 -23.50 -19.32 -16.90
CA SER A 613 -23.61 -20.24 -15.75
C SER A 613 -22.24 -20.63 -15.18
N ALA A 614 -22.19 -21.05 -13.91
CA ALA A 614 -20.94 -21.45 -13.26
C ALA A 614 -20.22 -22.60 -13.99
N ALA A 615 -20.97 -23.57 -14.53
CA ALA A 615 -20.42 -24.71 -15.26
C ALA A 615 -19.75 -24.28 -16.57
N GLU A 616 -20.40 -23.43 -17.36
CA GLU A 616 -19.83 -22.94 -18.63
C GLU A 616 -18.69 -21.93 -18.38
N SER A 617 -18.80 -21.10 -17.33
CA SER A 617 -17.73 -20.20 -16.89
C SER A 617 -16.47 -20.99 -16.50
N ALA A 618 -16.62 -22.10 -15.77
CA ALA A 618 -15.50 -22.97 -15.41
C ALA A 618 -14.78 -23.55 -16.63
N ARG A 619 -15.49 -23.85 -17.73
CA ARG A 619 -14.86 -24.29 -19.00
C ARG A 619 -14.03 -23.19 -19.63
N ILE A 620 -14.49 -21.94 -19.55
CA ILE A 620 -13.76 -20.76 -20.04
C ILE A 620 -12.52 -20.52 -19.18
N PHE A 621 -12.66 -20.49 -17.85
CA PHE A 621 -11.53 -20.32 -16.92
C PHE A 621 -10.48 -21.42 -17.08
N GLY A 622 -10.94 -22.66 -17.23
CA GLY A 622 -10.10 -23.84 -17.44
C GLY A 622 -9.53 -23.96 -18.85
N ARG A 623 -9.86 -23.05 -19.76
CA ARG A 623 -9.39 -23.03 -21.16
C ARG A 623 -9.58 -24.37 -21.87
N THR A 624 -10.74 -25.02 -21.70
CA THR A 624 -10.99 -26.36 -22.26
C THR A 624 -11.12 -26.38 -23.79
N GLY A 625 -11.39 -25.21 -24.40
CA GLY A 625 -11.61 -25.08 -25.84
C GLY A 625 -13.00 -25.53 -26.31
N GLU A 626 -13.88 -25.91 -25.39
CA GLU A 626 -15.25 -26.30 -25.73
C GLU A 626 -16.07 -25.12 -26.22
N ILE A 627 -15.91 -23.94 -25.62
CA ILE A 627 -16.54 -22.70 -26.04
C ILE A 627 -15.54 -21.93 -26.90
N VAL A 628 -15.85 -21.78 -28.19
CA VAL A 628 -14.95 -21.19 -29.19
C VAL A 628 -15.27 -19.73 -29.51
N ARG A 629 -16.47 -19.26 -29.15
CA ARG A 629 -16.91 -17.88 -29.33
C ARG A 629 -18.07 -17.55 -28.39
N ILE A 630 -18.08 -16.30 -27.90
CA ILE A 630 -19.14 -15.75 -27.06
C ILE A 630 -19.64 -14.48 -27.74
N GLU A 631 -20.93 -14.40 -28.03
CA GLU A 631 -21.56 -13.18 -28.53
C GLU A 631 -22.49 -12.61 -27.46
N VAL A 632 -22.30 -11.35 -27.09
CA VAL A 632 -23.08 -10.65 -26.08
C VAL A 632 -23.85 -9.53 -26.76
N ARG A 633 -25.17 -9.61 -26.71
CA ARG A 633 -26.06 -8.57 -27.19
C ARG A 633 -26.31 -7.59 -26.06
N LEU A 634 -26.05 -6.31 -26.31
CA LEU A 634 -26.17 -5.23 -25.34
C LEU A 634 -27.22 -4.22 -25.80
N LEU A 635 -27.96 -3.66 -24.83
CA LEU A 635 -28.89 -2.57 -25.11
C LEU A 635 -28.12 -1.28 -25.47
N PRO A 636 -28.71 -0.35 -26.25
CA PRO A 636 -28.02 0.87 -26.71
C PRO A 636 -27.65 1.89 -25.61
N GLY A 637 -28.05 1.68 -24.35
CA GLY A 637 -27.94 2.62 -23.21
C GLY A 637 -26.53 2.84 -22.64
N LEU A 638 -25.50 2.74 -23.48
CA LEU A 638 -24.07 2.97 -23.15
C LEU A 638 -23.67 4.43 -23.38
N GLU A 639 -24.53 5.37 -22.97
CA GLU A 639 -24.23 6.79 -23.07
C GLU A 639 -23.21 7.16 -22.00
N LYS A 640 -22.16 7.90 -22.41
CA LYS A 640 -21.09 8.36 -21.51
C LYS A 640 -21.73 9.16 -20.38
N ALA A 641 -21.40 8.86 -19.12
CA ALA A 641 -21.77 9.73 -18.01
C ALA A 641 -21.34 11.17 -18.35
N PRO A 642 -22.19 12.19 -18.12
CA PRO A 642 -21.87 13.55 -18.51
C PRO A 642 -20.52 13.96 -17.90
N ARG A 643 -19.62 14.49 -18.74
CA ARG A 643 -18.33 15.01 -18.26
C ARG A 643 -18.61 16.03 -17.16
N LEU A 644 -17.86 15.96 -16.06
CA LEU A 644 -17.83 17.05 -15.09
C LEU A 644 -17.20 18.26 -15.81
N THR A 645 -18.04 19.08 -16.44
CA THR A 645 -17.60 20.35 -17.01
C THR A 645 -17.18 21.23 -15.84
N GLY A 646 -15.88 21.51 -15.76
CA GLY A 646 -15.31 22.29 -14.67
C GLY A 646 -15.92 23.68 -14.58
N ALA A 647 -16.26 24.09 -13.36
CA ALA A 647 -16.35 25.50 -12.98
C ALA A 647 -14.95 26.02 -12.61
#